data_AF-A0AAN7A911-F1
#
_entry.id   AF-A0AAN7A911-F1
#
_cell.length_a   1.000
_cell.length_b   1.000
_cell.length_c   1.000
_cell.angle_alpha   90.00
_cell.angle_beta   90.00
_cell.angle_gamma   90.00
#
_symmetry.space_group_name_H-M   'P 1'
#
loop_
_entity.id
_entity.type
_entity.pdbx_description
1 polymer ?
#
loop_
_entity_poly.entity_id
_entity_poly.type
_entity_poly.pdbx_seq_one_letter_code
_entity_poly.pdbx_strand_id
1 'polypeptide(L)'
;MISFLVRAYLLITPPVLTYYTASASCFKSTSCPPSASQLLNYCIVTVCHVVLLHISCSHVFHQAEVSLPYPVPTPKARSSNTAPAKMAMVMEFGNEGQSIYFRYQGTYLRDSEGNLVHCTGSQTQWVHDNWATLRSSHSKPDAKIYQSSSPEGQGHITAIMIGSYGRIVNGDAFEKYFVDLLLTQADLTAHSPPVSGEDADIDAVTGQIVDLFDSYLRYDGGKSDQWKVSGRNYFTQRVRHFTSRKAKLEMCLPAFPCKSSNTDKVTGPDPDRGEELALERLHGFVSEIEKIYTPGAKLWVISDGHVFSDCIGVDDGEVDRYTAMLKDMNREVGSRFGDPGRVGFKSLVDLFQLASRNDDLSTLAARLSLPPIEHHLNTKLTEEAELCRRILVAGSGPRKEAIRAKIDSKDATITRLYRGFSKFMLEDLESHPLTKKMSRSKQKKLSAKVAFEMIVRNHAYSNLVEMLFPNYVRLSIHAHNNAGPKFGIQLIDATKIRAVTSLSADGELMASMDLLHVPTPWHNCVVELQGSEIMLMTKAKLARTALNKGSFTGSLTKTESGRAYFELTKRPKRPIVVAMSEKIGPLFNKVSTPIRSSPQLIRRATISMSEAMKTSSPRLPRDQGRKGPATATPRVGRRMFTFSEKTVAASNQQAQQTAPPNTAAGPKSGGGVKKRFTFFGSPPPPLATENSNGAAVVTIVPVIKPPAPLKRVRTGLGKLWGATSPT
;
A
#
# COMPACT_ATOMS: atom_id res chain seq x y z
N MET A 1 -54.65 -12.74 -1.16
CA MET A 1 -53.39 -11.97 -1.01
C MET A 1 -52.98 -11.20 -2.27
N ILE A 2 -52.89 -11.80 -3.46
CA ILE A 2 -52.43 -11.08 -4.67
C ILE A 2 -53.33 -9.86 -5.01
N SER A 3 -54.67 -9.98 -4.90
CA SER A 3 -55.60 -8.87 -5.14
C SER A 3 -55.49 -7.68 -4.16
N PHE A 4 -54.76 -7.81 -3.04
CA PHE A 4 -54.57 -6.72 -2.08
C PHE A 4 -53.33 -5.88 -2.41
N LEU A 5 -52.31 -6.50 -3.02
CA LEU A 5 -51.06 -5.84 -3.41
C LEU A 5 -51.24 -4.91 -4.63
N VAL A 6 -52.15 -5.25 -5.56
CA VAL A 6 -52.45 -4.42 -6.74
C VAL A 6 -53.14 -3.11 -6.35
N ARG A 7 -54.04 -3.13 -5.35
CA ARG A 7 -54.72 -1.91 -4.85
C ARG A 7 -53.78 -0.96 -4.09
N ALA A 8 -52.75 -1.48 -3.41
CA ALA A 8 -51.77 -0.64 -2.72
C ALA A 8 -50.80 0.07 -3.69
N TYR A 9 -50.55 -0.51 -4.86
CA TYR A 9 -49.59 0.05 -5.83
C TYR A 9 -50.14 1.24 -6.62
N LEU A 10 -51.47 1.36 -6.74
CA LEU A 10 -52.16 2.44 -7.47
C LEU A 10 -52.43 3.71 -6.63
N LEU A 11 -51.99 3.77 -5.38
CA LEU A 11 -52.31 4.85 -4.43
C LEU A 11 -51.11 5.71 -3.98
N ILE A 12 -49.89 5.46 -4.47
CA ILE A 12 -48.66 6.08 -3.92
C ILE A 12 -47.71 6.65 -4.99
N THR A 13 -48.23 7.08 -6.16
CA THR A 13 -47.44 7.81 -7.16
C THR A 13 -48.25 8.96 -7.79
N PRO A 14 -47.79 10.23 -7.68
CA PRO A 14 -48.41 11.36 -8.37
C PRO A 14 -48.09 11.35 -9.89
N PRO A 15 -48.90 12.02 -10.73
CA PRO A 15 -48.74 12.00 -12.18
C PRO A 15 -47.65 12.98 -12.64
N VAL A 16 -46.62 12.46 -13.32
CA VAL A 16 -45.76 13.27 -14.20
C VAL A 16 -46.30 13.12 -15.62
N LEU A 17 -47.21 14.02 -16.00
CA LEU A 17 -47.84 14.04 -17.33
C LEU A 17 -47.70 15.42 -17.99
N THR A 18 -46.46 15.88 -18.14
CA THR A 18 -46.11 17.09 -18.90
C THR A 18 -44.71 16.89 -19.47
N TYR A 19 -44.63 16.41 -20.72
CA TYR A 19 -43.55 16.62 -21.71
C TYR A 19 -43.70 15.58 -22.83
N TYR A 20 -44.68 15.76 -23.73
CA TYR A 20 -44.67 15.20 -25.11
C TYR A 20 -45.81 15.82 -25.96
N THR A 21 -45.77 17.13 -26.15
CA THR A 21 -46.69 17.86 -27.06
C THR A 21 -45.95 18.95 -27.84
N ALA A 22 -44.98 18.57 -28.67
CA ALA A 22 -44.26 19.49 -29.56
C ALA A 22 -43.58 18.83 -30.78
N SER A 23 -44.23 17.86 -31.45
CA SER A 23 -43.91 17.46 -32.84
C SER A 23 -44.94 16.47 -33.40
N ALA A 24 -46.07 16.98 -33.89
CA ALA A 24 -47.03 16.23 -34.71
C ALA A 24 -47.88 17.17 -35.59
N SER A 25 -47.28 18.24 -36.11
CA SER A 25 -47.94 19.23 -36.98
C SER A 25 -47.91 18.81 -38.46
N CYS A 26 -48.17 17.54 -38.75
CA CYS A 26 -48.35 17.05 -40.12
C CYS A 26 -49.13 15.73 -40.13
N PHE A 27 -50.44 15.81 -40.35
CA PHE A 27 -51.21 15.05 -41.35
C PHE A 27 -52.70 15.42 -41.20
N LYS A 28 -53.29 15.98 -42.25
CA LYS A 28 -54.74 16.24 -42.37
C LYS A 28 -55.38 15.12 -43.19
N SER A 29 -56.69 14.90 -42.96
CA SER A 29 -57.59 13.99 -43.70
C SER A 29 -57.32 12.49 -43.45
N THR A 30 -58.30 11.58 -43.36
CA THR A 30 -59.74 11.60 -43.71
C THR A 30 -60.63 10.77 -42.75
N SER A 31 -61.89 11.20 -42.56
CA SER A 31 -63.13 10.42 -42.33
C SER A 31 -63.25 9.24 -41.32
N CYS A 32 -64.14 9.44 -40.33
CA CYS A 32 -64.94 8.47 -39.54
C CYS A 32 -64.29 7.38 -38.63
N PRO A 33 -64.86 7.10 -37.44
CA PRO A 33 -64.30 6.15 -36.47
C PRO A 33 -64.91 4.73 -36.55
N PRO A 34 -64.13 3.66 -36.27
CA PRO A 34 -64.66 2.35 -35.88
C PRO A 34 -65.08 2.31 -34.41
N SER A 35 -65.98 1.39 -34.06
CA SER A 35 -66.60 1.28 -32.73
C SER A 35 -65.74 0.52 -31.71
N ALA A 36 -66.08 0.70 -30.42
CA ALA A 36 -65.36 0.13 -29.27
C ALA A 36 -65.30 -1.41 -29.20
N SER A 37 -65.98 -2.14 -30.10
CA SER A 37 -65.92 -3.61 -30.17
C SER A 37 -64.70 -4.16 -30.92
N GLN A 38 -64.00 -3.36 -31.73
CA GLN A 38 -62.79 -3.83 -32.44
C GLN A 38 -61.51 -3.79 -31.58
N LEU A 39 -61.45 -2.92 -30.57
CA LEU A 39 -60.30 -2.83 -29.65
C LEU A 39 -60.19 -4.00 -28.67
N LEU A 40 -61.28 -4.72 -28.40
CA LEU A 40 -61.28 -5.81 -27.42
C LEU A 40 -60.67 -7.11 -27.97
N ASN A 41 -60.84 -7.39 -29.27
CA ASN A 41 -60.29 -8.61 -29.89
C ASN A 41 -58.77 -8.55 -30.13
N TYR A 42 -58.20 -7.36 -30.33
CA TYR A 42 -56.74 -7.21 -30.47
C TYR A 42 -55.98 -7.48 -29.16
N CYS A 43 -56.59 -7.16 -28.01
CA CYS A 43 -56.00 -7.41 -26.69
C CYS A 43 -55.99 -8.90 -26.30
N ILE A 44 -56.96 -9.70 -26.74
CA ILE A 44 -57.06 -11.12 -26.37
C ILE A 44 -56.06 -11.99 -27.16
N VAL A 45 -55.86 -11.73 -28.45
CA VAL A 45 -54.90 -12.50 -29.28
C VAL A 45 -53.43 -12.24 -28.89
N THR A 46 -53.13 -11.02 -28.43
CA THR A 46 -51.76 -10.62 -28.06
C THR A 46 -51.30 -11.26 -26.74
N VAL A 47 -52.21 -11.46 -25.78
CA VAL A 47 -51.86 -12.05 -24.46
C VAL A 47 -51.58 -13.55 -24.55
N CYS A 48 -52.23 -14.29 -25.46
CA CYS A 48 -51.99 -15.73 -25.62
C CYS A 48 -50.65 -16.07 -26.28
N HIS A 49 -50.12 -15.23 -27.18
CA HIS A 49 -48.82 -15.47 -27.83
C HIS A 49 -47.62 -15.27 -26.89
N VAL A 50 -47.71 -14.34 -25.93
CA VAL A 50 -46.60 -14.02 -25.01
C VAL A 50 -46.39 -15.12 -23.95
N VAL A 51 -47.42 -15.89 -23.60
CA VAL A 51 -47.34 -16.95 -22.58
C VAL A 51 -46.78 -18.26 -23.15
N LEU A 52 -47.01 -18.56 -24.44
CA LEU A 52 -46.52 -19.80 -25.07
C LEU A 52 -45.06 -19.73 -25.55
N LEU A 53 -44.53 -18.53 -25.84
CA LEU A 53 -43.12 -18.39 -26.25
C LEU A 53 -42.12 -18.60 -25.09
N HIS A 54 -42.57 -18.48 -23.83
CA HIS A 54 -41.67 -18.41 -22.68
C HIS A 54 -41.25 -19.77 -22.09
N ILE A 55 -41.75 -20.89 -22.63
CA ILE A 55 -41.53 -22.26 -22.10
C ILE A 55 -40.61 -23.11 -23.00
N SER A 56 -40.38 -22.72 -24.26
CA SER A 56 -39.78 -23.62 -25.28
C SER A 56 -38.38 -23.25 -25.79
N CYS A 57 -37.63 -22.41 -25.08
CA CYS A 57 -36.21 -22.11 -25.39
C CYS A 57 -35.29 -22.31 -24.18
N SER A 58 -35.04 -23.58 -23.87
CA SER A 58 -33.87 -24.00 -23.09
C SER A 58 -33.35 -25.29 -23.71
N HIS A 59 -32.50 -25.17 -24.75
CA HIS A 59 -31.46 -26.09 -25.25
C HIS A 59 -30.91 -25.53 -26.60
N VAL A 60 -29.70 -25.96 -26.99
CA VAL A 60 -28.98 -25.69 -28.28
C VAL A 60 -28.12 -24.39 -28.40
N PHE A 61 -26.86 -24.55 -27.96
CA PHE A 61 -25.58 -24.19 -28.62
C PHE A 61 -25.35 -23.02 -29.62
N HIS A 62 -24.30 -22.24 -29.27
CA HIS A 62 -23.17 -21.70 -30.09
C HIS A 62 -23.29 -20.55 -31.11
N GLN A 63 -22.31 -19.64 -30.96
CA GLN A 63 -21.64 -18.75 -31.94
C GLN A 63 -22.24 -17.36 -32.28
N ALA A 64 -21.31 -16.46 -32.62
CA ALA A 64 -21.44 -15.05 -33.05
C ALA A 64 -21.89 -14.01 -31.99
N GLU A 65 -20.91 -13.32 -31.38
CA GLU A 65 -21.12 -12.04 -30.69
C GLU A 65 -20.94 -10.87 -31.66
N VAL A 66 -21.92 -9.96 -31.73
CA VAL A 66 -21.80 -8.61 -32.30
C VAL A 66 -22.37 -7.65 -31.26
N SER A 67 -21.56 -6.70 -30.80
CA SER A 67 -21.84 -5.93 -29.58
C SER A 67 -22.16 -4.46 -29.86
N LEU A 68 -23.36 -4.01 -29.48
CA LEU A 68 -23.68 -2.59 -29.25
C LEU A 68 -24.45 -2.43 -27.92
N PRO A 69 -24.28 -1.29 -27.20
CA PRO A 69 -24.57 -1.25 -25.76
C PRO A 69 -25.89 -0.55 -25.39
N TYR A 70 -26.62 -1.10 -24.41
CA TYR A 70 -27.71 -0.42 -23.69
C TYR A 70 -27.80 -0.92 -22.22
N PRO A 71 -28.54 -0.24 -21.31
CA PRO A 71 -28.00 0.10 -19.99
C PRO A 71 -28.38 -0.87 -18.88
N VAL A 72 -27.56 -0.91 -17.83
CA VAL A 72 -27.75 -1.74 -16.63
C VAL A 72 -28.80 -1.13 -15.68
N PRO A 73 -29.89 -1.85 -15.33
CA PRO A 73 -30.80 -1.45 -14.26
C PRO A 73 -30.28 -1.92 -12.89
N THR A 74 -30.36 -1.06 -11.86
CA THR A 74 -30.01 -1.40 -10.47
C THR A 74 -31.07 -2.30 -9.81
N PRO A 75 -30.71 -3.47 -9.22
CA PRO A 75 -31.66 -4.30 -8.47
C PRO A 75 -31.84 -3.83 -7.01
N LYS A 76 -33.09 -3.78 -6.53
CA LYS A 76 -33.41 -3.61 -5.11
C LYS A 76 -33.16 -4.90 -4.33
N ALA A 77 -32.73 -4.76 -3.07
CA ALA A 77 -32.31 -5.87 -2.21
C ALA A 77 -33.47 -6.82 -1.83
N ARG A 78 -33.13 -8.12 -1.71
CA ARG A 78 -33.90 -9.10 -0.92
C ARG A 78 -32.92 -9.96 -0.13
N SER A 79 -33.23 -10.20 1.15
CA SER A 79 -32.30 -10.80 2.11
C SER A 79 -32.16 -12.32 1.96
N SER A 80 -30.92 -12.81 1.95
CA SER A 80 -30.59 -14.21 2.25
C SER A 80 -29.29 -14.27 3.05
N ASN A 81 -29.33 -14.89 4.23
CA ASN A 81 -28.18 -15.01 5.12
C ASN A 81 -27.17 -16.01 4.55
N THR A 82 -26.09 -15.50 3.94
CA THR A 82 -24.84 -16.24 3.74
C THR A 82 -23.68 -15.37 4.21
N ALA A 83 -22.74 -15.96 4.95
CA ALA A 83 -21.61 -15.22 5.51
C ALA A 83 -20.67 -14.75 4.37
N PRO A 84 -20.30 -13.46 4.30
CA PRO A 84 -19.58 -12.94 3.15
C PRO A 84 -18.15 -13.49 3.09
N ALA A 85 -17.75 -13.89 1.88
CA ALA A 85 -16.39 -14.28 1.57
C ALA A 85 -15.40 -13.12 1.78
N LYS A 86 -14.12 -13.47 1.99
CA LYS A 86 -13.04 -12.49 2.22
C LYS A 86 -12.73 -11.71 0.94
N MET A 87 -13.40 -10.59 0.69
CA MET A 87 -12.95 -9.60 -0.28
C MET A 87 -11.69 -8.90 0.24
N ALA A 88 -10.63 -8.85 -0.58
CA ALA A 88 -9.62 -7.81 -0.46
C ALA A 88 -10.17 -6.56 -1.17
N MET A 89 -10.12 -5.41 -0.49
CA MET A 89 -10.63 -4.16 -1.04
C MET A 89 -9.53 -3.37 -1.72
N VAL A 90 -9.80 -2.95 -2.95
CA VAL A 90 -9.47 -1.57 -3.34
C VAL A 90 -10.41 -0.68 -2.55
N MET A 91 -9.87 0.18 -1.68
CA MET A 91 -10.70 1.17 -0.99
C MET A 91 -10.85 2.40 -1.85
N GLU A 92 -11.87 2.40 -2.70
CA GLU A 92 -12.51 3.64 -3.09
C GLU A 92 -13.23 4.20 -1.86
N PHE A 93 -12.69 5.30 -1.33
CA PHE A 93 -13.50 6.17 -0.50
C PHE A 93 -14.48 6.84 -1.45
N GLY A 94 -15.79 6.61 -1.27
CA GLY A 94 -16.80 7.45 -1.91
C GLY A 94 -16.47 8.93 -1.68
N ASN A 95 -16.83 9.78 -2.64
CA ASN A 95 -16.35 11.16 -2.87
C ASN A 95 -16.52 12.15 -1.68
N GLU A 96 -15.84 11.89 -0.56
CA GLU A 96 -16.00 12.58 0.71
C GLU A 96 -14.79 13.47 1.03
N GLY A 97 -14.34 14.25 0.04
CA GLY A 97 -13.25 15.19 0.15
C GLY A 97 -13.58 16.58 -0.40
N GLN A 98 -12.72 17.54 -0.08
CA GLN A 98 -12.77 18.92 -0.60
C GLN A 98 -11.44 19.35 -1.26
N SER A 99 -10.45 18.45 -1.29
CA SER A 99 -9.19 18.66 -2.00
C SER A 99 -9.42 18.63 -3.51
N ILE A 100 -8.43 19.07 -4.27
CA ILE A 100 -8.55 19.23 -5.74
C ILE A 100 -8.86 17.88 -6.39
N TYR A 101 -8.30 16.78 -5.88
CA TYR A 101 -8.62 15.42 -6.35
C TYR A 101 -10.12 15.08 -6.33
N PHE A 102 -10.85 15.39 -5.24
CA PHE A 102 -12.29 15.06 -5.16
C PHE A 102 -13.19 15.99 -5.98
N ARG A 103 -12.58 17.02 -6.59
CA ARG A 103 -13.23 17.95 -7.54
C ARG A 103 -12.69 17.75 -8.95
N TYR A 104 -11.65 16.96 -9.15
CA TYR A 104 -11.08 16.65 -10.46
C TYR A 104 -12.07 15.80 -11.25
N GLN A 105 -12.57 16.36 -12.34
CA GLN A 105 -13.56 15.73 -13.21
C GLN A 105 -12.92 14.99 -14.38
N GLY A 106 -11.72 15.42 -14.80
CA GLY A 106 -10.94 14.79 -15.84
C GLY A 106 -9.96 15.73 -16.51
N THR A 107 -9.14 15.14 -17.37
CA THR A 107 -8.22 15.84 -18.26
C THR A 107 -8.56 15.48 -19.71
N TYR A 108 -8.44 16.43 -20.63
CA TYR A 108 -8.51 16.17 -22.06
C TYR A 108 -7.37 16.84 -22.82
N LEU A 109 -7.04 16.27 -23.98
CA LEU A 109 -6.04 16.75 -24.92
C LEU A 109 -6.73 17.06 -26.23
N ARG A 110 -6.48 18.25 -26.79
CA ARG A 110 -6.90 18.63 -28.15
C ARG A 110 -5.72 19.00 -29.02
N ASP A 111 -5.86 18.79 -30.32
CA ASP A 111 -4.91 19.26 -31.34
C ASP A 111 -5.09 20.78 -31.62
N SER A 112 -4.29 21.31 -32.54
CA SER A 112 -4.31 22.70 -32.98
C SER A 112 -5.59 23.08 -33.75
N GLU A 113 -6.27 22.12 -34.36
CA GLU A 113 -7.56 22.34 -35.03
C GLU A 113 -8.72 22.40 -34.01
N GLY A 114 -8.53 21.82 -32.83
CA GLY A 114 -9.51 21.70 -31.75
C GLY A 114 -10.28 20.38 -31.75
N ASN A 115 -9.78 19.33 -32.40
CA ASN A 115 -10.35 17.98 -32.30
C ASN A 115 -9.90 17.32 -30.99
N LEU A 116 -10.72 16.41 -30.45
CA LEU A 116 -10.41 15.69 -29.21
C LEU A 116 -9.45 14.52 -29.52
N VAL A 117 -8.25 14.56 -28.94
CA VAL A 117 -7.21 13.53 -29.16
C VAL A 117 -7.25 12.46 -28.07
N HIS A 118 -7.44 12.87 -26.81
CA HIS A 118 -7.56 11.96 -25.66
C HIS A 118 -8.40 12.58 -24.55
N CYS A 119 -9.09 11.76 -23.77
CA CYS A 119 -9.75 12.17 -22.52
C CYS A 119 -9.65 11.06 -21.47
N THR A 120 -9.54 11.46 -20.21
CA THR A 120 -9.45 10.54 -19.06
C THR A 120 -10.02 11.19 -17.80
N GLY A 121 -10.50 10.37 -16.86
CA GLY A 121 -11.15 10.78 -15.61
C GLY A 121 -12.65 10.50 -15.57
N SER A 122 -13.30 10.88 -14.47
CA SER A 122 -14.67 10.49 -14.15
C SER A 122 -15.73 11.04 -15.10
N GLN A 123 -15.46 12.14 -15.80
CA GLN A 123 -16.37 12.78 -16.76
C GLN A 123 -16.00 12.53 -18.23
N THR A 124 -15.21 11.48 -18.53
CA THR A 124 -14.76 11.17 -19.91
C THR A 124 -15.94 11.07 -20.89
N GLN A 125 -16.99 10.32 -20.56
CA GLN A 125 -18.18 10.20 -21.42
C GLN A 125 -18.84 11.57 -21.68
N TRP A 126 -19.01 12.38 -20.63
CA TRP A 126 -19.60 13.71 -20.78
C TRP A 126 -18.77 14.63 -21.70
N VAL A 127 -17.44 14.53 -21.67
CA VAL A 127 -16.56 15.28 -22.58
C VAL A 127 -16.78 14.88 -24.03
N HIS A 128 -16.93 13.59 -24.33
CA HIS A 128 -17.27 13.12 -25.68
C HIS A 128 -18.66 13.62 -26.10
N ASP A 129 -19.68 13.44 -25.26
CA ASP A 129 -21.07 13.83 -25.56
C ASP A 129 -21.24 15.34 -25.78
N ASN A 130 -20.38 16.16 -25.17
CA ASN A 130 -20.49 17.63 -25.18
C ASN A 130 -19.31 18.31 -25.92
N TRP A 131 -18.51 17.58 -26.70
CA TRP A 131 -17.27 18.12 -27.27
C TRP A 131 -17.47 19.36 -28.14
N ALA A 132 -18.54 19.41 -28.95
CA ALA A 132 -18.83 20.57 -29.80
C ALA A 132 -19.00 21.87 -29.00
N THR A 133 -19.71 21.79 -27.86
CA THR A 133 -19.86 22.92 -26.92
C THR A 133 -18.53 23.22 -26.23
N LEU A 134 -17.84 22.20 -25.72
CA LEU A 134 -16.59 22.37 -24.99
C LEU A 134 -15.46 22.96 -25.85
N ARG A 135 -15.39 22.59 -27.13
CA ARG A 135 -14.47 23.10 -28.16
C ARG A 135 -14.70 24.59 -28.47
N SER A 136 -15.95 25.05 -28.38
CA SER A 136 -16.35 26.42 -28.78
C SER A 136 -16.47 27.41 -27.62
N SER A 137 -16.97 26.98 -26.45
CA SER A 137 -17.18 27.87 -25.29
C SER A 137 -16.07 27.80 -24.22
N HIS A 138 -15.23 26.76 -24.25
CA HIS A 138 -14.25 26.41 -23.20
C HIS A 138 -14.81 26.46 -21.78
N SER A 139 -16.10 26.17 -21.62
CA SER A 139 -16.83 26.32 -20.37
C SER A 139 -17.66 25.09 -20.02
N LYS A 140 -17.83 24.85 -18.72
CA LYS A 140 -18.69 23.83 -18.14
C LYS A 140 -19.39 24.46 -16.94
N PRO A 141 -20.73 24.45 -16.84
CA PRO A 141 -21.45 25.23 -15.80
C PRO A 141 -20.94 25.00 -14.37
N ASP A 142 -20.63 23.75 -14.01
CA ASP A 142 -20.23 23.37 -12.65
C ASP A 142 -18.72 23.17 -12.45
N ALA A 143 -17.88 23.58 -13.40
CA ALA A 143 -16.43 23.38 -13.32
C ALA A 143 -15.60 24.52 -13.94
N LYS A 144 -14.50 24.85 -13.29
CA LYS A 144 -13.43 25.66 -13.88
C LYS A 144 -12.59 24.78 -14.82
N ILE A 145 -12.23 25.33 -15.97
CA ILE A 145 -11.33 24.70 -16.94
C ILE A 145 -10.02 25.47 -16.95
N TYR A 146 -8.92 24.75 -16.77
CA TYR A 146 -7.56 25.25 -16.85
C TYR A 146 -6.90 24.63 -18.06
N GLN A 147 -6.09 25.40 -18.81
CA GLN A 147 -5.45 24.92 -20.03
C GLN A 147 -3.98 25.31 -20.06
N SER A 148 -3.14 24.47 -20.65
CA SER A 148 -1.76 24.78 -21.02
C SER A 148 -1.47 24.25 -22.42
N SER A 149 -0.63 24.96 -23.16
CA SER A 149 -0.10 24.51 -24.45
C SER A 149 1.08 23.56 -24.22
N SER A 150 1.23 22.55 -25.06
CA SER A 150 2.37 21.61 -24.95
C SER A 150 3.71 22.36 -25.07
N PRO A 151 4.68 22.13 -24.15
CA PRO A 151 6.01 22.74 -24.23
C PRO A 151 6.75 22.45 -25.55
N GLU A 152 6.44 21.34 -26.21
CA GLU A 152 7.15 20.86 -27.41
C GLU A 152 6.64 21.48 -28.73
N GLY A 153 5.78 22.50 -28.68
CA GLY A 153 5.36 23.25 -29.87
C GLY A 153 4.45 22.49 -30.86
N GLN A 154 4.05 21.25 -30.55
CA GLN A 154 3.22 20.39 -31.41
C GLN A 154 1.74 20.85 -31.53
N GLY A 155 1.41 22.11 -31.26
CA GLY A 155 0.06 22.67 -31.40
C GLY A 155 -1.01 22.15 -30.42
N HIS A 156 -0.69 21.16 -29.59
CA HIS A 156 -1.63 20.53 -28.67
C HIS A 156 -1.90 21.36 -27.41
N ILE A 157 -3.14 21.30 -26.92
CA ILE A 157 -3.58 21.94 -25.68
C ILE A 157 -4.10 20.87 -24.71
N THR A 158 -3.47 20.80 -23.54
CA THR A 158 -3.95 19.98 -22.40
C THR A 158 -4.88 20.83 -21.54
N ALA A 159 -5.98 20.25 -21.08
CA ALA A 159 -6.98 20.92 -20.28
C ALA A 159 -7.46 20.07 -19.09
N ILE A 160 -7.56 20.68 -17.91
CA ILE A 160 -8.01 20.04 -16.67
C ILE A 160 -9.32 20.68 -16.21
N MET A 161 -10.31 19.86 -15.87
CA MET A 161 -11.61 20.27 -15.35
C MET A 161 -11.68 20.05 -13.83
N ILE A 162 -11.89 21.13 -13.06
CA ILE A 162 -12.04 21.10 -11.61
C ILE A 162 -13.43 21.64 -11.22
N GLY A 163 -14.23 20.82 -10.53
CA GLY A 163 -15.54 21.18 -10.01
C GLY A 163 -15.49 22.38 -9.05
N SER A 164 -16.47 23.27 -9.19
CA SER A 164 -16.51 24.56 -8.48
C SER A 164 -16.94 24.47 -7.00
N TYR A 165 -17.40 23.30 -6.54
CA TYR A 165 -18.02 23.10 -5.23
C TYR A 165 -17.00 22.76 -4.11
N GLY A 166 -16.99 23.52 -3.01
CA GLY A 166 -16.22 23.21 -1.80
C GLY A 166 -14.70 23.38 -1.92
N ARG A 167 -14.02 23.81 -0.86
CA ARG A 167 -12.56 24.05 -0.84
C ARG A 167 -11.97 23.78 0.54
N ILE A 168 -10.78 23.18 0.59
CA ILE A 168 -9.97 23.09 1.82
C ILE A 168 -9.20 24.39 2.06
N VAL A 169 -8.57 24.92 1.02
CA VAL A 169 -7.78 26.15 1.07
C VAL A 169 -8.62 27.28 0.48
N ASN A 170 -8.74 28.38 1.23
CA ASN A 170 -9.50 29.55 0.79
C ASN A 170 -8.77 30.30 -0.34
N GLY A 171 -9.55 30.88 -1.26
CA GLY A 171 -9.04 31.57 -2.44
C GLY A 171 -8.67 30.65 -3.61
N ASP A 172 -8.10 31.26 -4.65
CA ASP A 172 -7.74 30.59 -5.91
C ASP A 172 -6.25 30.28 -6.05
N ALA A 173 -5.39 30.81 -5.16
CA ALA A 173 -3.93 30.74 -5.31
C ALA A 173 -3.41 29.29 -5.30
N PHE A 174 -3.82 28.50 -4.31
CA PHE A 174 -3.44 27.09 -4.22
C PHE A 174 -4.03 26.24 -5.35
N GLU A 175 -5.30 26.49 -5.72
CA GLU A 175 -5.97 25.80 -6.82
C GLU A 175 -5.25 26.04 -8.16
N LYS A 176 -4.95 27.29 -8.48
CA LYS A 176 -4.18 27.65 -9.69
C LYS A 176 -2.80 27.02 -9.69
N TYR A 177 -2.06 27.11 -8.58
CA TYR A 177 -0.72 26.54 -8.46
C TYR A 177 -0.69 25.00 -8.63
N PHE A 178 -1.61 24.30 -7.98
CA PHE A 178 -1.66 22.84 -8.03
C PHE A 178 -2.16 22.35 -9.40
N VAL A 179 -3.08 23.06 -10.05
CA VAL A 179 -3.49 22.72 -11.42
C VAL A 179 -2.42 23.07 -12.45
N ASP A 180 -1.65 24.14 -12.27
CA ASP A 180 -0.45 24.44 -13.09
C ASP A 180 0.61 23.33 -12.99
N LEU A 181 0.89 22.84 -11.77
CA LEU A 181 1.66 21.63 -11.55
C LEU A 181 1.12 20.44 -12.35
N LEU A 182 -0.19 20.14 -12.24
CA LEU A 182 -0.77 19.03 -13.01
C LEU A 182 -0.66 19.27 -14.52
N LEU A 183 -0.91 20.48 -15.03
CA LEU A 183 -0.79 20.80 -16.46
C LEU A 183 0.66 20.68 -16.98
N THR A 184 1.65 20.91 -16.11
CA THR A 184 3.08 20.81 -16.45
C THR A 184 3.64 19.39 -16.31
N GLN A 185 3.12 18.60 -15.36
CA GLN A 185 3.70 17.32 -14.95
C GLN A 185 2.82 16.09 -15.24
N ALA A 186 1.53 16.27 -15.54
CA ALA A 186 0.64 15.15 -15.82
C ALA A 186 0.98 14.55 -17.18
N ASP A 187 1.57 13.37 -17.14
CA ASP A 187 1.99 12.68 -18.34
C ASP A 187 0.79 11.96 -18.98
N LEU A 188 0.27 12.58 -20.05
CA LEU A 188 -0.79 12.00 -20.86
C LEU A 188 -0.29 10.98 -21.90
N THR A 189 1.03 10.90 -22.14
CA THR A 189 1.72 9.85 -22.95
C THR A 189 0.86 9.22 -24.05
N ALA A 190 0.44 10.08 -24.96
CA ALA A 190 -0.38 9.77 -26.13
C ALA A 190 -0.67 11.05 -26.94
N HIS A 191 0.37 11.80 -27.32
CA HIS A 191 0.19 12.95 -28.23
C HIS A 191 -0.20 12.50 -29.64
N SER A 192 0.20 11.28 -30.03
CA SER A 192 -0.27 10.65 -31.26
C SER A 192 -1.66 10.02 -31.07
N PRO A 193 -2.59 10.16 -32.02
CA PRO A 193 -3.81 9.36 -32.05
C PRO A 193 -3.48 7.87 -32.20
N PRO A 194 -4.40 6.96 -31.83
CA PRO A 194 -4.27 5.54 -32.15
C PRO A 194 -4.06 5.34 -33.66
N VAL A 195 -3.24 4.37 -34.03
CA VAL A 195 -3.05 3.98 -35.43
C VAL A 195 -4.40 3.49 -35.98
N SER A 196 -4.80 4.00 -37.14
CA SER A 196 -6.11 3.72 -37.73
C SER A 196 -6.19 2.31 -38.30
N GLY A 197 -6.77 1.39 -37.52
CA GLY A 197 -7.14 0.04 -37.95
C GLY A 197 -7.24 -0.93 -36.77
N GLU A 198 -8.08 -1.97 -36.89
CA GLU A 198 -8.01 -3.15 -36.04
C GLU A 198 -6.83 -4.02 -36.51
N ASP A 199 -5.62 -3.58 -36.20
CA ASP A 199 -4.42 -4.33 -36.52
C ASP A 199 -4.28 -5.50 -35.53
N ALA A 200 -4.48 -6.72 -36.02
CA ALA A 200 -4.40 -7.95 -35.22
C ALA A 200 -3.04 -8.11 -34.53
N ASP A 201 -1.97 -7.49 -35.07
CA ASP A 201 -0.65 -7.46 -34.44
C ASP A 201 -0.65 -6.65 -33.12
N ILE A 202 -1.36 -5.52 -33.06
CA ILE A 202 -1.45 -4.68 -31.85
C ILE A 202 -2.09 -5.45 -30.70
N ASP A 203 -3.18 -6.16 -30.97
CA ASP A 203 -3.89 -6.94 -29.95
C ASP A 203 -3.12 -8.22 -29.56
N ALA A 204 -2.39 -8.85 -30.49
CA ALA A 204 -1.49 -9.95 -30.19
C ALA A 204 -0.28 -9.54 -29.33
N VAL A 205 0.37 -8.41 -29.64
CA VAL A 205 1.47 -7.83 -28.84
C VAL A 205 0.95 -7.42 -27.45
N THR A 206 -0.22 -6.79 -27.39
CA THR A 206 -0.87 -6.41 -26.12
C THR A 206 -1.12 -7.66 -25.26
N GLY A 207 -1.68 -8.72 -25.84
CA GLY A 207 -1.92 -9.99 -25.15
C GLY A 207 -0.65 -10.60 -24.57
N GLN A 208 0.43 -10.67 -25.36
CA GLN A 208 1.73 -11.18 -24.92
C GLN A 208 2.31 -10.40 -23.73
N ILE A 209 2.21 -9.06 -23.73
CA ILE A 209 2.66 -8.22 -22.59
C ILE A 209 1.80 -8.51 -21.34
N VAL A 210 0.49 -8.70 -21.49
CA VAL A 210 -0.42 -9.01 -20.36
C VAL A 210 -0.10 -10.39 -19.77
N ASP A 211 0.21 -11.38 -20.62
CA ASP A 211 0.61 -12.73 -20.19
C ASP A 211 2.01 -12.76 -19.55
N LEU A 212 2.95 -11.97 -20.06
CA LEU A 212 4.24 -11.74 -19.42
C LEU A 212 4.06 -11.09 -18.03
N PHE A 213 3.18 -10.09 -17.88
CA PHE A 213 2.89 -9.51 -16.56
C PHE A 213 2.30 -10.55 -15.59
N ASP A 214 1.31 -11.33 -16.03
CA ASP A 214 0.63 -12.34 -15.21
C ASP A 214 1.61 -13.42 -14.70
N SER A 215 2.48 -13.90 -15.59
CA SER A 215 3.44 -14.98 -15.29
C SER A 215 4.72 -14.51 -14.58
N TYR A 216 5.23 -13.32 -14.92
CA TYR A 216 6.52 -12.84 -14.42
C TYR A 216 6.38 -11.95 -13.18
N LEU A 217 5.46 -10.98 -13.16
CA LEU A 217 5.51 -9.88 -12.19
C LEU A 217 4.32 -9.85 -11.21
N ARG A 218 3.13 -10.33 -11.61
CA ARG A 218 1.91 -10.24 -10.78
C ARG A 218 2.04 -11.02 -9.47
N TYR A 219 1.55 -10.44 -8.38
CA TYR A 219 1.32 -11.13 -7.12
C TYR A 219 -0.10 -11.71 -7.10
N ASP A 220 -0.22 -13.03 -6.93
CA ASP A 220 -1.52 -13.69 -6.78
C ASP A 220 -2.16 -13.35 -5.42
N GLY A 221 -3.30 -12.62 -5.46
CA GLY A 221 -4.09 -12.30 -4.27
C GLY A 221 -4.85 -13.49 -3.65
N GLY A 222 -4.67 -14.70 -4.20
CA GLY A 222 -5.31 -15.94 -3.76
C GLY A 222 -6.83 -15.86 -3.85
N LYS A 223 -7.53 -16.25 -2.77
CA LYS A 223 -9.01 -16.28 -2.74
C LYS A 223 -9.69 -14.92 -2.92
N SER A 224 -8.94 -13.83 -2.81
CA SER A 224 -9.43 -12.46 -3.01
C SER A 224 -8.97 -11.84 -4.33
N ASP A 225 -8.26 -12.58 -5.17
CA ASP A 225 -7.83 -12.14 -6.49
C ASP A 225 -9.03 -12.02 -7.46
N GLN A 226 -9.02 -10.97 -8.28
CA GLN A 226 -10.05 -10.60 -9.25
C GLN A 226 -9.43 -10.40 -10.65
N TRP A 227 -8.19 -10.82 -10.86
CA TRP A 227 -7.48 -10.71 -12.13
C TRP A 227 -8.29 -11.33 -13.28
N LYS A 228 -8.80 -12.55 -13.08
CA LYS A 228 -9.61 -13.26 -14.08
C LYS A 228 -11.05 -12.74 -14.22
N VAL A 229 -11.52 -11.88 -13.30
CA VAL A 229 -12.91 -11.37 -13.28
C VAL A 229 -13.01 -10.04 -14.01
N SER A 230 -12.12 -9.09 -13.68
CA SER A 230 -12.09 -7.75 -14.29
C SER A 230 -10.66 -7.23 -14.52
N GLY A 231 -9.72 -7.65 -13.66
CA GLY A 231 -8.38 -7.10 -13.61
C GLY A 231 -7.59 -7.20 -14.91
N ARG A 232 -7.62 -8.36 -15.55
CA ARG A 232 -6.93 -8.62 -16.82
C ARG A 232 -7.46 -7.73 -17.92
N ASN A 233 -8.78 -7.53 -18.02
CA ASN A 233 -9.38 -6.62 -19.01
C ASN A 233 -8.94 -5.17 -18.75
N TYR A 234 -9.01 -4.71 -17.50
CA TYR A 234 -8.51 -3.38 -17.13
C TYR A 234 -7.03 -3.20 -17.49
N PHE A 235 -6.17 -4.17 -17.16
CA PHE A 235 -4.75 -4.14 -17.49
C PHE A 235 -4.50 -4.15 -19.00
N THR A 236 -5.25 -4.98 -19.74
CA THR A 236 -5.22 -5.04 -21.22
C THR A 236 -5.53 -3.67 -21.81
N GLN A 237 -6.58 -2.99 -21.34
CA GLN A 237 -6.92 -1.63 -21.80
C GLN A 237 -5.80 -0.62 -21.51
N ARG A 238 -5.13 -0.72 -20.35
CA ARG A 238 -3.98 0.14 -20.01
C ARG A 238 -2.75 -0.13 -20.87
N VAL A 239 -2.43 -1.39 -21.18
CA VAL A 239 -1.34 -1.71 -22.13
C VAL A 239 -1.72 -1.26 -23.55
N ARG A 240 -2.96 -1.53 -23.98
CA ARG A 240 -3.48 -1.18 -25.30
C ARG A 240 -3.43 0.32 -25.58
N HIS A 241 -3.59 1.17 -24.57
CA HIS A 241 -3.43 2.62 -24.69
C HIS A 241 -2.09 3.02 -25.33
N PHE A 242 -1.00 2.34 -24.97
CA PHE A 242 0.34 2.61 -25.50
C PHE A 242 0.63 1.84 -26.79
N THR A 243 0.31 0.54 -26.86
CA THR A 243 0.59 -0.29 -28.05
C THR A 243 -0.18 0.18 -29.28
N SER A 244 -1.45 0.57 -29.13
CA SER A 244 -2.26 1.14 -30.22
C SER A 244 -1.74 2.46 -30.78
N ARG A 245 -0.79 3.10 -30.08
CA ARG A 245 -0.14 4.36 -30.47
C ARG A 245 1.34 4.17 -30.81
N LYS A 246 1.84 2.93 -30.80
CA LYS A 246 3.27 2.59 -30.93
C LYS A 246 4.17 3.39 -29.96
N ALA A 247 3.60 3.77 -28.81
CA ALA A 247 4.26 4.53 -27.76
C ALA A 247 4.92 3.60 -26.73
N LYS A 248 5.98 4.05 -26.07
CA LYS A 248 6.62 3.32 -24.97
C LYS A 248 5.62 3.05 -23.84
N LEU A 249 5.56 1.82 -23.35
CA LEU A 249 4.67 1.45 -22.24
C LEU A 249 5.17 2.04 -20.92
N GLU A 250 4.40 2.93 -20.30
CA GLU A 250 4.78 3.55 -19.03
C GLU A 250 4.10 2.88 -17.82
N MET A 251 4.90 2.57 -16.80
CA MET A 251 4.48 1.98 -15.52
C MET A 251 4.91 2.85 -14.35
N CYS A 252 4.07 2.93 -13.31
CA CYS A 252 4.45 3.55 -12.03
C CYS A 252 4.32 2.57 -10.85
N LEU A 253 5.30 2.62 -9.95
CA LEU A 253 5.42 1.75 -8.78
C LEU A 253 5.77 2.57 -7.53
N PRO A 254 4.79 2.89 -6.66
CA PRO A 254 5.03 3.35 -5.30
C PRO A 254 5.80 2.30 -4.49
N ALA A 255 7.09 2.54 -4.22
CA ALA A 255 8.00 1.59 -3.57
C ALA A 255 9.34 2.24 -3.17
N PHE A 256 10.14 1.50 -2.39
CA PHE A 256 11.49 1.88 -1.95
C PHE A 256 11.58 3.24 -1.23
N PRO A 257 10.91 3.41 -0.07
CA PRO A 257 11.00 4.63 0.73
C PRO A 257 12.38 4.82 1.36
N CYS A 258 12.77 3.88 2.22
CA CYS A 258 14.05 3.75 2.91
C CYS A 258 14.04 2.41 3.68
N LYS A 259 15.19 1.95 4.19
CA LYS A 259 15.22 0.80 5.12
C LYS A 259 14.42 1.10 6.40
N SER A 260 13.74 0.08 6.92
CA SER A 260 13.05 0.14 8.22
C SER A 260 13.98 0.61 9.35
N SER A 261 13.51 1.59 10.12
CA SER A 261 14.20 2.11 11.31
C SER A 261 14.33 1.07 12.45
N ASN A 262 13.64 -0.07 12.34
CA ASN A 262 13.83 -1.20 13.23
C ASN A 262 14.95 -2.14 12.73
N THR A 263 16.11 -2.03 13.37
CA THR A 263 17.30 -2.84 13.06
C THR A 263 17.11 -4.35 13.26
N ASP A 264 16.08 -4.84 13.95
CA ASP A 264 15.74 -6.28 13.98
C ASP A 264 15.23 -6.80 12.63
N LYS A 265 14.77 -5.90 11.74
CA LYS A 265 14.17 -6.27 10.45
C LYS A 265 15.21 -6.31 9.32
N VAL A 266 16.16 -5.39 9.32
CA VAL A 266 17.10 -5.10 8.22
C VAL A 266 18.58 -5.28 8.59
N THR A 267 19.46 -5.39 7.59
CA THR A 267 20.93 -5.50 7.79
C THR A 267 21.51 -4.21 8.40
N GLY A 268 21.13 -3.06 7.84
CA GLY A 268 21.50 -1.69 8.22
C GLY A 268 20.54 -0.69 7.55
N PRO A 269 20.90 0.61 7.49
CA PRO A 269 20.06 1.66 6.88
C PRO A 269 20.19 1.74 5.34
N ASP A 270 21.20 1.08 4.76
CA ASP A 270 21.55 1.19 3.34
C ASP A 270 20.79 0.17 2.48
N PRO A 271 20.60 0.43 1.16
CA PRO A 271 20.16 -0.60 0.21
C PRO A 271 21.10 -1.81 0.25
N ASP A 272 20.55 -3.00 0.41
CA ASP A 272 21.31 -4.24 0.55
C ASP A 272 20.99 -5.24 -0.58
N ARG A 273 21.42 -6.49 -0.44
CA ARG A 273 21.22 -7.55 -1.45
C ARG A 273 19.74 -7.72 -1.82
N GLY A 274 18.81 -7.44 -0.90
CA GLY A 274 17.38 -7.50 -1.17
C GLY A 274 16.91 -6.45 -2.19
N GLU A 275 17.45 -5.22 -2.13
CA GLU A 275 17.15 -4.18 -3.10
C GLU A 275 17.77 -4.50 -4.48
N GLU A 276 19.01 -5.02 -4.51
CA GLU A 276 19.70 -5.42 -5.74
C GLU A 276 18.86 -6.44 -6.54
N LEU A 277 18.45 -7.53 -5.89
CA LEU A 277 17.63 -8.59 -6.47
C LEU A 277 16.25 -8.10 -6.92
N ALA A 278 15.67 -7.11 -6.23
CA ALA A 278 14.41 -6.51 -6.62
C ALA A 278 14.55 -5.65 -7.88
N LEU A 279 15.63 -4.88 -8.00
CA LEU A 279 15.93 -4.11 -9.21
C LEU A 279 16.25 -5.03 -10.39
N GLU A 280 17.00 -6.12 -10.19
CA GLU A 280 17.24 -7.14 -11.23
C GLU A 280 15.93 -7.71 -11.79
N ARG A 281 14.94 -7.98 -10.93
CA ARG A 281 13.64 -8.46 -11.38
C ARG A 281 12.87 -7.41 -12.19
N LEU A 282 12.91 -6.14 -11.78
CA LEU A 282 12.24 -5.04 -12.49
C LEU A 282 12.90 -4.75 -13.86
N HIS A 283 14.24 -4.73 -13.93
CA HIS A 283 14.97 -4.59 -15.19
C HIS A 283 14.73 -5.77 -16.13
N GLY A 284 14.78 -7.00 -15.61
CA GLY A 284 14.47 -8.20 -16.39
C GLY A 284 13.07 -8.17 -16.99
N PHE A 285 12.06 -7.77 -16.22
CA PHE A 285 10.68 -7.64 -16.73
C PHE A 285 10.57 -6.66 -17.90
N VAL A 286 11.19 -5.46 -17.79
CA VAL A 286 11.18 -4.48 -18.87
C VAL A 286 11.95 -4.99 -20.10
N SER A 287 13.08 -5.69 -19.89
CA SER A 287 13.86 -6.30 -20.97
C SER A 287 13.11 -7.42 -21.70
N GLU A 288 12.26 -8.20 -21.01
CA GLU A 288 11.38 -9.17 -21.69
C GLU A 288 10.28 -8.47 -22.52
N ILE A 289 9.75 -7.31 -22.08
CA ILE A 289 8.78 -6.53 -22.88
C ILE A 289 9.42 -6.02 -24.19
N GLU A 290 10.66 -5.55 -24.15
CA GLU A 290 11.37 -5.04 -25.34
C GLU A 290 11.56 -6.10 -26.44
N LYS A 291 11.61 -7.39 -26.08
CA LYS A 291 11.66 -8.50 -27.05
C LYS A 291 10.31 -8.74 -27.74
N ILE A 292 9.21 -8.35 -27.10
CA ILE A 292 7.83 -8.49 -27.59
C ILE A 292 7.39 -7.22 -28.35
N TYR A 293 7.88 -6.05 -27.94
CA TYR A 293 7.36 -4.76 -28.37
C TYR A 293 8.48 -3.72 -28.52
N THR A 294 8.77 -3.33 -29.77
CA THR A 294 9.93 -2.51 -30.16
C THR A 294 10.05 -1.15 -29.45
N PRO A 295 8.97 -0.38 -29.20
CA PRO A 295 9.04 0.86 -28.39
C PRO A 295 9.41 0.63 -26.92
N GLY A 296 9.36 -0.63 -26.46
CA GLY A 296 9.76 -1.06 -25.13
C GLY A 296 8.83 -0.56 -24.03
N ALA A 297 9.36 -0.54 -22.81
CA ALA A 297 8.66 -0.04 -21.64
C ALA A 297 9.59 0.78 -20.74
N LYS A 298 8.98 1.52 -19.82
CA LYS A 298 9.65 2.31 -18.79
C LYS A 298 8.93 2.08 -17.47
N LEU A 299 9.69 1.75 -16.43
CA LEU A 299 9.15 1.55 -15.08
C LEU A 299 9.68 2.65 -14.16
N TRP A 300 8.78 3.48 -13.64
CA TRP A 300 9.09 4.50 -12.65
C TRP A 300 8.84 3.99 -11.25
N VAL A 301 9.91 3.78 -10.48
CA VAL A 301 9.83 3.69 -9.03
C VAL A 301 9.55 5.10 -8.51
N ILE A 302 8.40 5.29 -7.86
CA ILE A 302 8.01 6.57 -7.27
C ILE A 302 8.13 6.45 -5.74
N SER A 303 9.26 6.88 -5.19
CA SER A 303 9.57 6.72 -3.77
C SER A 303 8.65 7.54 -2.88
N ASP A 304 8.00 6.84 -1.96
CA ASP A 304 7.14 7.36 -0.91
C ASP A 304 7.91 7.73 0.37
N GLY A 305 9.25 7.70 0.36
CA GLY A 305 10.09 8.00 1.53
C GLY A 305 9.78 9.36 2.15
N HIS A 306 9.79 10.44 1.36
CA HIS A 306 9.46 11.79 1.82
C HIS A 306 7.99 11.96 2.25
N VAL A 307 7.07 11.08 1.82
CA VAL A 307 5.67 11.11 2.24
C VAL A 307 5.52 10.67 3.71
N PHE A 308 6.38 9.75 4.16
CA PHE A 308 6.22 9.01 5.41
C PHE A 308 7.42 9.05 6.38
N SER A 309 8.55 9.67 6.03
CA SER A 309 9.79 9.69 6.83
C SER A 309 9.57 9.97 8.32
N ASP A 310 8.87 11.06 8.64
CA ASP A 310 8.47 11.46 9.98
C ASP A 310 7.46 10.51 10.66
N CYS A 311 6.67 9.77 9.89
CA CYS A 311 5.79 8.74 10.43
C CYS A 311 6.61 7.50 10.84
N ILE A 312 7.61 7.11 10.05
CA ILE A 312 8.44 5.91 10.28
C ILE A 312 9.69 6.17 11.13
N GLY A 313 9.89 7.41 11.56
CA GLY A 313 10.97 7.81 12.48
C GLY A 313 12.32 8.03 11.80
N VAL A 314 12.32 8.28 10.49
CA VAL A 314 13.52 8.51 9.66
C VAL A 314 13.62 10.01 9.35
N ASP A 315 14.82 10.57 9.44
CA ASP A 315 15.10 11.96 9.03
C ASP A 315 15.13 12.07 7.50
N ASP A 316 14.69 13.20 6.92
CA ASP A 316 14.61 13.34 5.45
C ASP A 316 15.97 13.12 4.75
N GLY A 317 17.06 13.60 5.34
CA GLY A 317 18.42 13.35 4.80
C GLY A 317 18.84 11.88 4.75
N GLU A 318 18.24 10.99 5.54
CA GLU A 318 18.47 9.54 5.40
C GLU A 318 17.65 8.93 4.25
N VAL A 319 16.48 9.50 3.94
CA VAL A 319 15.71 9.15 2.72
C VAL A 319 16.47 9.57 1.47
N ASP A 320 17.03 10.78 1.45
CA ASP A 320 17.89 11.26 0.36
C ASP A 320 19.10 10.34 0.15
N ARG A 321 19.80 10.01 1.25
CA ARG A 321 20.98 9.13 1.24
C ARG A 321 20.65 7.72 0.73
N TYR A 322 19.57 7.11 1.21
CA TYR A 322 19.08 5.82 0.70
C TYR A 322 18.73 5.91 -0.79
N THR A 323 18.02 6.97 -1.19
CA THR A 323 17.59 7.19 -2.59
C THR A 323 18.79 7.37 -3.52
N ALA A 324 19.83 8.09 -3.12
CA ALA A 324 21.07 8.23 -3.88
C ALA A 324 21.77 6.88 -4.08
N MET A 325 21.99 6.12 -3.00
CA MET A 325 22.60 4.79 -3.08
C MET A 325 21.78 3.80 -3.92
N LEU A 326 20.45 3.91 -3.89
CA LEU A 326 19.56 3.07 -4.69
C LEU A 326 19.57 3.47 -6.17
N LYS A 327 19.63 4.78 -6.48
CA LYS A 327 19.84 5.28 -7.85
C LYS A 327 21.19 4.80 -8.41
N ASP A 328 22.23 4.71 -7.58
CA ASP A 328 23.55 4.18 -7.98
C ASP A 328 23.51 2.68 -8.26
N MET A 329 22.96 1.90 -7.32
CA MET A 329 22.70 0.47 -7.50
C MET A 329 21.86 0.19 -8.75
N ASN A 330 20.86 1.01 -9.06
CA ASN A 330 20.05 0.87 -10.26
C ASN A 330 20.85 1.06 -11.56
N ARG A 331 21.80 2.00 -11.60
CA ARG A 331 22.66 2.19 -12.77
C ARG A 331 23.58 0.97 -12.98
N GLU A 332 24.14 0.43 -11.90
CA GLU A 332 24.93 -0.81 -11.93
C GLU A 332 24.10 -2.01 -12.41
N VAL A 333 22.92 -2.23 -11.81
CA VAL A 333 21.98 -3.31 -12.20
C VAL A 333 21.60 -3.17 -13.67
N GLY A 334 21.06 -2.02 -14.09
CA GLY A 334 20.56 -1.85 -15.45
C GLY A 334 21.65 -1.88 -16.53
N SER A 335 22.90 -1.53 -16.18
CA SER A 335 24.04 -1.72 -17.08
C SER A 335 24.29 -3.21 -17.38
N ARG A 336 24.03 -4.12 -16.44
CA ARG A 336 24.10 -5.58 -16.66
C ARG A 336 22.99 -6.10 -17.59
N PHE A 337 21.89 -5.35 -17.73
CA PHE A 337 20.83 -5.59 -18.72
C PHE A 337 21.03 -4.78 -20.02
N GLY A 338 22.09 -3.98 -20.13
CA GLY A 338 22.41 -3.18 -21.32
C GLY A 338 21.69 -1.83 -21.45
N ASP A 339 20.79 -1.46 -20.52
CA ASP A 339 20.22 -0.11 -20.44
C ASP A 339 19.86 0.24 -18.98
N PRO A 340 20.56 1.20 -18.33
CA PRO A 340 20.18 1.72 -17.02
C PRO A 340 18.91 2.58 -17.05
N GLY A 341 18.43 2.98 -18.24
CA GLY A 341 17.25 3.79 -18.48
C GLY A 341 15.91 3.08 -18.28
N ARG A 342 15.84 1.74 -18.28
CA ARG A 342 14.59 0.97 -18.11
C ARG A 342 13.82 1.25 -16.82
N VAL A 343 14.54 1.35 -15.70
CA VAL A 343 13.96 1.64 -14.39
C VAL A 343 14.40 3.04 -13.95
N GLY A 344 13.43 3.96 -13.84
CA GLY A 344 13.64 5.33 -13.39
C GLY A 344 13.18 5.55 -11.95
N PHE A 345 13.63 6.65 -11.34
CA PHE A 345 13.25 7.04 -9.99
C PHE A 345 12.68 8.46 -9.96
N LYS A 346 11.57 8.63 -9.26
CA LYS A 346 10.99 9.93 -8.86
C LYS A 346 10.73 9.88 -7.36
N SER A 347 11.01 10.94 -6.63
CA SER A 347 10.61 11.17 -5.23
C SER A 347 9.43 12.14 -5.16
N LEU A 348 8.85 12.34 -3.98
CA LEU A 348 7.82 13.38 -3.78
C LEU A 348 8.31 14.78 -4.24
N VAL A 349 9.58 15.10 -3.99
CA VAL A 349 10.20 16.37 -4.45
C VAL A 349 10.31 16.40 -5.97
N ASP A 350 10.74 15.31 -6.61
CA ASP A 350 10.82 15.20 -8.08
C ASP A 350 9.43 15.28 -8.78
N LEU A 351 8.33 14.99 -8.06
CA LEU A 351 6.96 15.16 -8.57
C LEU A 351 6.48 16.62 -8.51
N PHE A 352 6.95 17.40 -7.53
CA PHE A 352 6.54 18.80 -7.35
C PHE A 352 7.46 19.81 -8.03
N GLN A 353 8.75 19.48 -8.12
CA GLN A 353 9.81 20.28 -8.76
C GLN A 353 9.79 21.73 -8.27
N LEU A 354 9.79 21.91 -6.93
CA LEU A 354 9.71 23.23 -6.30
C LEU A 354 10.98 24.04 -6.57
N ALA A 355 12.16 23.45 -6.35
CA ALA A 355 13.44 24.10 -6.60
C ALA A 355 13.63 24.60 -8.05
N SER A 356 13.19 23.85 -9.06
CA SER A 356 13.36 24.27 -10.47
C SER A 356 12.41 25.38 -10.93
N ARG A 357 11.43 25.75 -10.09
CA ARG A 357 10.52 26.88 -10.34
C ARG A 357 11.06 28.22 -9.82
N ASN A 358 12.24 28.23 -9.19
CA ASN A 358 12.86 29.41 -8.57
C ASN A 358 11.95 30.15 -7.55
N ASP A 359 10.96 29.45 -6.99
CA ASP A 359 10.12 29.95 -5.89
C ASP A 359 10.94 29.91 -4.59
N ASP A 360 11.04 31.04 -3.88
CA ASP A 360 11.44 31.01 -2.46
C ASP A 360 10.40 30.21 -1.67
N LEU A 361 10.84 29.12 -1.02
CA LEU A 361 9.95 28.15 -0.39
C LEU A 361 9.09 28.78 0.72
N SER A 362 9.62 29.76 1.45
CA SER A 362 8.90 30.46 2.53
C SER A 362 7.78 31.36 1.97
N THR A 363 8.10 32.10 0.91
CA THR A 363 7.17 32.97 0.16
C THR A 363 6.09 32.14 -0.53
N LEU A 364 6.47 31.00 -1.13
CA LEU A 364 5.53 30.05 -1.72
C LEU A 364 4.59 29.48 -0.66
N ALA A 365 5.10 29.01 0.48
CA ALA A 365 4.28 28.47 1.56
C ALA A 365 3.26 29.50 2.10
N ALA A 366 3.65 30.77 2.23
CA ALA A 366 2.77 31.86 2.61
C ALA A 366 1.71 32.15 1.52
N ARG A 367 2.15 32.31 0.25
CA ARG A 367 1.28 32.55 -0.92
C ARG A 367 0.22 31.47 -1.13
N LEU A 368 0.55 30.21 -0.84
CA LEU A 368 -0.39 29.09 -0.95
C LEU A 368 -1.30 28.94 0.28
N SER A 369 -1.01 29.62 1.40
CA SER A 369 -1.82 29.57 2.65
C SER A 369 -2.17 28.15 3.11
N LEU A 370 -1.19 27.24 2.98
CA LEU A 370 -1.39 25.82 3.25
C LEU A 370 -1.53 25.53 4.75
N PRO A 371 -2.47 24.68 5.18
CA PRO A 371 -2.51 24.23 6.57
C PRO A 371 -1.22 23.48 6.95
N PRO A 372 -0.83 23.50 8.24
CA PRO A 372 0.18 22.57 8.75
C PRO A 372 -0.38 21.14 8.78
N ILE A 373 0.50 20.15 8.74
CA ILE A 373 0.14 18.73 8.94
C ILE A 373 0.61 18.25 10.32
N GLU A 374 0.12 17.09 10.74
CA GLU A 374 0.51 16.52 12.04
C GLU A 374 1.79 15.69 11.91
N HIS A 375 2.74 15.97 12.80
CA HIS A 375 3.92 15.17 13.06
C HIS A 375 3.84 14.60 14.48
N HIS A 376 4.23 13.34 14.65
CA HIS A 376 4.15 12.65 15.94
C HIS A 376 5.49 12.12 16.45
N LEU A 377 6.52 12.15 15.60
CA LEU A 377 7.91 11.87 15.94
C LEU A 377 8.72 13.13 15.67
N ASN A 378 9.77 13.35 16.48
CA ASN A 378 10.67 14.48 16.35
C ASN A 378 11.85 14.11 15.44
N THR A 379 11.56 13.87 14.16
CA THR A 379 12.56 13.71 13.09
C THR A 379 12.98 15.08 12.56
N LYS A 380 14.09 15.12 11.83
CA LYS A 380 14.53 16.30 11.08
C LYS A 380 13.87 16.30 9.71
N LEU A 381 13.20 17.41 9.40
CA LEU A 381 12.51 17.61 8.13
C LEU A 381 13.29 18.63 7.29
N THR A 382 13.30 18.47 5.97
CA THR A 382 13.72 19.55 5.06
C THR A 382 12.52 20.44 4.72
N GLU A 383 12.76 21.73 4.48
CA GLU A 383 11.69 22.69 4.17
C GLU A 383 10.95 22.32 2.87
N GLU A 384 11.69 21.86 1.86
CA GLU A 384 11.11 21.44 0.58
C GLU A 384 10.25 20.18 0.73
N ALA A 385 10.73 19.14 1.41
CA ALA A 385 9.94 17.93 1.63
C ALA A 385 8.69 18.22 2.47
N GLU A 386 8.79 19.08 3.48
CA GLU A 386 7.63 19.46 4.30
C GLU A 386 6.59 20.28 3.50
N LEU A 387 7.03 21.24 2.69
CA LEU A 387 6.14 21.95 1.79
C LEU A 387 5.46 20.99 0.79
N CYS A 388 6.21 20.03 0.24
CA CYS A 388 5.68 18.97 -0.62
C CYS A 388 4.60 18.12 0.09
N ARG A 389 4.80 17.72 1.37
CA ARG A 389 3.77 16.99 2.13
C ARG A 389 2.51 17.83 2.35
N ARG A 390 2.65 19.13 2.65
CA ARG A 390 1.52 20.04 2.84
C ARG A 390 0.72 20.25 1.55
N ILE A 391 1.41 20.45 0.42
CA ILE A 391 0.80 20.50 -0.92
C ILE A 391 0.06 19.19 -1.23
N LEU A 392 0.71 18.04 -0.99
CA LEU A 392 0.13 16.71 -1.20
C LEU A 392 -1.18 16.51 -0.42
N VAL A 393 -1.17 16.79 0.89
CA VAL A 393 -2.35 16.58 1.74
C VAL A 393 -3.47 17.57 1.39
N ALA A 394 -3.15 18.84 1.13
CA ALA A 394 -4.17 19.83 0.75
C ALA A 394 -4.76 19.60 -0.66
N GLY A 395 -3.93 19.17 -1.62
CA GLY A 395 -4.33 18.98 -3.03
C GLY A 395 -4.97 17.64 -3.33
N SER A 396 -4.61 16.58 -2.60
CA SER A 396 -5.04 15.21 -2.90
C SER A 396 -5.61 14.44 -1.70
N GLY A 397 -5.50 14.97 -0.49
CA GLY A 397 -5.91 14.27 0.74
C GLY A 397 -7.43 14.13 0.91
N PRO A 398 -7.88 13.05 1.58
CA PRO A 398 -9.26 12.89 2.05
C PRO A 398 -9.52 13.74 3.31
N ARG A 399 -10.79 13.99 3.66
CA ARG A 399 -11.14 14.60 4.95
C ARG A 399 -10.76 13.66 6.11
N LYS A 400 -9.97 14.15 7.06
CA LYS A 400 -9.55 13.40 8.26
C LYS A 400 -10.77 12.94 9.08
N GLU A 401 -11.79 13.79 9.16
CA GLU A 401 -13.02 13.59 9.92
C GLU A 401 -13.84 12.43 9.34
N ALA A 402 -13.87 12.30 8.01
CA ALA A 402 -14.57 11.20 7.33
C ALA A 402 -13.87 9.84 7.58
N ILE A 403 -12.53 9.81 7.58
CA ILE A 403 -11.77 8.61 7.96
C ILE A 403 -12.01 8.28 9.43
N ARG A 404 -11.97 9.28 10.32
CA ARG A 404 -12.21 9.11 11.76
C ARG A 404 -13.61 8.54 12.03
N ALA A 405 -14.64 9.12 11.41
CA ALA A 405 -16.02 8.65 11.53
C ALA A 405 -16.18 7.19 11.08
N LYS A 406 -15.48 6.75 10.03
CA LYS A 406 -15.47 5.34 9.57
C LYS A 406 -14.73 4.40 10.53
N ILE A 407 -13.64 4.85 11.18
CA ILE A 407 -12.98 4.09 12.26
C ILE A 407 -13.93 3.94 13.46
N ASP A 408 -14.58 5.03 13.86
CA ASP A 408 -15.42 5.08 15.07
C ASP A 408 -16.76 4.34 14.90
N SER A 409 -17.35 4.39 13.71
CA SER A 409 -18.52 3.57 13.32
C SER A 409 -18.18 2.09 13.10
N LYS A 410 -16.88 1.73 13.17
CA LYS A 410 -16.34 0.38 12.98
C LYS A 410 -16.57 -0.18 11.58
N ASP A 411 -16.43 0.65 10.54
CA ASP A 411 -16.39 0.16 9.16
C ASP A 411 -15.36 -0.98 9.05
N ALA A 412 -15.78 -2.10 8.46
CA ALA A 412 -15.05 -3.36 8.54
C ALA A 412 -13.67 -3.30 7.84
N THR A 413 -13.53 -2.47 6.80
CA THR A 413 -12.30 -2.38 6.02
C THR A 413 -11.38 -1.32 6.59
N ILE A 414 -11.89 -0.12 6.85
CA ILE A 414 -11.13 1.00 7.43
C ILE A 414 -10.57 0.60 8.81
N THR A 415 -11.39 -0.06 9.64
CA THR A 415 -10.96 -0.56 10.94
C THR A 415 -9.88 -1.63 10.83
N ARG A 416 -9.93 -2.49 9.80
CA ARG A 416 -8.89 -3.49 9.54
C ARG A 416 -7.59 -2.82 9.11
N LEU A 417 -7.65 -1.88 8.17
CA LEU A 417 -6.47 -1.14 7.70
C LEU A 417 -5.80 -0.38 8.85
N TYR A 418 -6.58 0.38 9.62
CA TYR A 418 -6.09 1.14 10.77
C TYR A 418 -5.44 0.28 11.84
N ARG A 419 -6.02 -0.89 12.16
CA ARG A 419 -5.39 -1.86 13.08
C ARG A 419 -4.11 -2.46 12.53
N GLY A 420 -4.07 -2.76 11.23
CA GLY A 420 -2.89 -3.27 10.54
C GLY A 420 -1.72 -2.27 10.58
N PHE A 421 -1.94 -1.03 10.15
CA PHE A 421 -0.94 0.05 10.26
C PHE A 421 -0.54 0.31 11.72
N SER A 422 -1.48 0.34 12.67
CA SER A 422 -1.17 0.57 14.08
C SER A 422 -0.28 -0.52 14.68
N LYS A 423 -0.50 -1.79 14.29
CA LYS A 423 0.34 -2.92 14.69
C LYS A 423 1.71 -2.89 14.02
N PHE A 424 1.76 -2.60 12.71
CA PHE A 424 2.98 -2.44 11.94
C PHE A 424 3.87 -1.32 12.53
N MET A 425 3.30 -0.14 12.78
CA MET A 425 4.03 0.97 13.40
C MET A 425 4.44 0.70 14.85
N LEU A 426 3.73 -0.19 15.55
CA LEU A 426 4.12 -0.62 16.89
C LEU A 426 5.33 -1.56 16.89
N GLU A 427 5.51 -2.35 15.83
CA GLU A 427 6.70 -3.21 15.61
C GLU A 427 7.90 -2.34 15.22
N ASP A 428 7.73 -1.42 14.27
CA ASP A 428 8.86 -0.63 13.75
C ASP A 428 9.34 0.40 14.78
N LEU A 429 8.43 1.01 15.53
CA LEU A 429 8.75 2.00 16.57
C LEU A 429 8.99 1.39 17.97
N GLU A 430 9.03 0.06 18.16
CA GLU A 430 9.22 -0.52 19.51
C GLU A 430 10.61 -0.24 20.09
N SER A 431 11.65 -0.38 19.28
CA SER A 431 13.06 -0.23 19.68
C SER A 431 13.71 1.05 19.18
N HIS A 432 12.95 1.90 18.46
CA HIS A 432 13.48 3.11 17.84
C HIS A 432 13.98 4.14 18.88
N PRO A 433 15.10 4.87 18.66
CA PRO A 433 15.67 5.77 19.66
C PRO A 433 14.70 6.83 20.22
N LEU A 434 13.77 7.34 19.41
CA LEU A 434 12.76 8.33 19.82
C LEU A 434 11.69 7.76 20.78
N THR A 435 11.49 6.44 20.79
CA THR A 435 10.33 5.77 21.41
C THR A 435 10.70 4.66 22.39
N LYS A 436 11.93 4.15 22.37
CA LYS A 436 12.42 3.09 23.27
C LYS A 436 12.37 3.44 24.76
N LYS A 437 12.38 4.73 25.09
CA LYS A 437 12.23 5.25 26.47
C LYS A 437 10.76 5.35 26.92
N MET A 438 9.80 5.12 26.03
CA MET A 438 8.37 5.20 26.34
C MET A 438 7.84 3.86 26.87
N SER A 439 6.88 3.89 27.80
CA SER A 439 6.18 2.67 28.21
C SER A 439 5.37 2.08 27.04
N ARG A 440 5.16 0.76 27.04
CA ARG A 440 4.45 0.06 25.95
C ARG A 440 3.05 0.59 25.68
N SER A 441 2.37 1.14 26.69
CA SER A 441 1.08 1.82 26.54
C SER A 441 1.20 3.17 25.81
N LYS A 442 2.24 3.96 26.09
CA LYS A 442 2.56 5.19 25.34
C LYS A 442 2.94 4.87 23.89
N GLN A 443 3.78 3.85 23.65
CA GLN A 443 4.11 3.38 22.29
C GLN A 443 2.87 2.98 21.49
N LYS A 444 1.95 2.19 22.06
CA LYS A 444 0.67 1.81 21.43
C LYS A 444 -0.17 3.03 21.01
N LYS A 445 -0.29 4.03 21.89
CA LYS A 445 -1.02 5.27 21.60
C LYS A 445 -0.35 6.08 20.49
N LEU A 446 0.98 6.19 20.51
CA LEU A 446 1.77 6.87 19.49
C LEU A 446 1.64 6.19 18.11
N SER A 447 1.84 4.88 18.06
CA SER A 447 1.74 4.08 16.83
C SER A 447 0.35 4.13 16.21
N ALA A 448 -0.71 4.24 17.02
CA ALA A 448 -2.07 4.46 16.55
C ALA A 448 -2.28 5.86 15.93
N LYS A 449 -1.68 6.91 16.51
CA LYS A 449 -1.70 8.26 15.92
C LYS A 449 -0.94 8.30 14.58
N VAL A 450 0.29 7.81 14.58
CA VAL A 450 1.14 7.69 13.37
C VAL A 450 0.42 6.92 12.26
N ALA A 451 -0.19 5.78 12.58
CA ALA A 451 -0.96 4.98 11.63
C ALA A 451 -2.13 5.74 10.99
N PHE A 452 -2.74 6.71 11.69
CA PHE A 452 -3.80 7.53 11.12
C PHE A 452 -3.25 8.50 10.06
N GLU A 453 -2.16 9.21 10.37
CA GLU A 453 -1.52 10.12 9.40
C GLU A 453 -0.96 9.37 8.19
N MET A 454 -0.37 8.18 8.38
CA MET A 454 0.04 7.32 7.26
C MET A 454 -1.12 6.96 6.34
N ILE A 455 -2.31 6.65 6.88
CA ILE A 455 -3.48 6.33 6.06
C ILE A 455 -3.97 7.56 5.28
N VAL A 456 -4.02 8.73 5.92
CA VAL A 456 -4.38 10.00 5.25
C VAL A 456 -3.42 10.32 4.11
N ARG A 457 -2.10 10.24 4.36
CA ARG A 457 -1.06 10.56 3.39
C ARG A 457 -0.92 9.51 2.28
N ASN A 458 -1.14 8.23 2.57
CA ASN A 458 -1.15 7.17 1.55
C ASN A 458 -2.32 7.35 0.55
N HIS A 459 -3.51 7.73 1.03
CA HIS A 459 -4.59 8.11 0.10
C HIS A 459 -4.24 9.36 -0.69
N ALA A 460 -3.72 10.41 -0.05
CA ALA A 460 -3.27 11.61 -0.75
C ALA A 460 -2.26 11.28 -1.85
N TYR A 461 -1.29 10.42 -1.58
CA TYR A 461 -0.26 10.00 -2.53
C TYR A 461 -0.81 9.10 -3.64
N SER A 462 -1.67 8.13 -3.31
CA SER A 462 -2.37 7.31 -4.29
C SER A 462 -3.19 8.16 -5.27
N ASN A 463 -3.81 9.23 -4.76
CA ASN A 463 -4.63 10.19 -5.50
C ASN A 463 -3.77 11.14 -6.37
N LEU A 464 -2.66 11.66 -5.85
CA LEU A 464 -1.72 12.49 -6.62
C LEU A 464 -1.14 11.72 -7.82
N VAL A 465 -0.66 10.49 -7.57
CA VAL A 465 -0.11 9.62 -8.62
C VAL A 465 -1.17 9.27 -9.68
N GLU A 466 -2.46 9.27 -9.34
CA GLU A 466 -3.53 9.07 -10.31
C GLU A 466 -3.75 10.28 -11.23
N MET A 467 -3.65 11.50 -10.69
CA MET A 467 -3.77 12.73 -11.50
C MET A 467 -2.53 13.01 -12.34
N LEU A 468 -1.33 12.66 -11.85
CA LEU A 468 -0.07 12.85 -12.57
C LEU A 468 0.20 11.78 -13.63
N PHE A 469 -0.27 10.54 -13.41
CA PHE A 469 0.01 9.41 -14.30
C PHE A 469 -1.29 8.68 -14.68
N PRO A 470 -2.29 9.37 -15.25
CA PRO A 470 -3.65 8.85 -15.41
C PRO A 470 -3.77 7.69 -16.42
N ASN A 471 -2.77 7.53 -17.29
CA ASN A 471 -2.69 6.49 -18.30
C ASN A 471 -1.74 5.34 -17.96
N TYR A 472 -0.82 5.53 -17.00
CA TYR A 472 0.22 4.55 -16.65
C TYR A 472 -0.37 3.27 -16.06
N VAL A 473 0.30 2.14 -16.31
CA VAL A 473 0.02 0.89 -15.60
C VAL A 473 0.48 1.04 -14.13
N ARG A 474 -0.48 1.06 -13.19
CA ARG A 474 -0.21 1.27 -11.76
C ARG A 474 0.13 -0.04 -11.04
N LEU A 475 1.40 -0.23 -10.74
CA LEU A 475 1.94 -1.35 -9.96
C LEU A 475 1.92 -1.01 -8.45
N SER A 476 2.04 -2.02 -7.60
CA SER A 476 1.96 -1.87 -6.14
C SER A 476 2.67 -3.00 -5.39
N ILE A 477 3.28 -2.67 -4.25
CA ILE A 477 3.88 -3.64 -3.31
C ILE A 477 2.90 -4.14 -2.22
N HIS A 478 1.66 -3.64 -2.27
CA HIS A 478 0.56 -4.09 -1.42
C HIS A 478 -0.22 -5.23 -2.09
N ALA A 479 -0.75 -6.14 -1.27
CA ALA A 479 -1.63 -7.21 -1.76
C ALA A 479 -3.02 -6.64 -2.11
N HIS A 480 -3.19 -6.17 -3.35
CA HIS A 480 -4.48 -5.80 -3.90
C HIS A 480 -5.26 -7.03 -4.40
N ASN A 481 -6.56 -6.85 -4.65
CA ASN A 481 -7.38 -7.84 -5.34
C ASN A 481 -7.09 -7.92 -6.85
N ASN A 482 -6.17 -7.11 -7.39
CA ASN A 482 -5.85 -7.03 -8.81
C ASN A 482 -7.06 -6.73 -9.72
N ALA A 483 -8.13 -6.10 -9.22
CA ALA A 483 -9.31 -5.74 -10.03
C ALA A 483 -9.08 -4.51 -10.96
N GLY A 484 -7.95 -3.82 -10.80
CA GLY A 484 -7.74 -2.43 -11.24
C GLY A 484 -8.14 -1.43 -10.13
N PRO A 485 -7.65 -0.17 -10.18
CA PRO A 485 -6.62 0.35 -11.09
C PRO A 485 -5.20 -0.10 -10.70
N LYS A 486 -4.99 -0.63 -9.49
CA LYS A 486 -3.67 -0.99 -8.94
C LYS A 486 -3.46 -2.51 -8.92
N PHE A 487 -2.28 -2.94 -9.37
CA PHE A 487 -1.91 -4.35 -9.49
C PHE A 487 -0.74 -4.68 -8.55
N GLY A 488 -0.92 -5.67 -7.67
CA GLY A 488 0.12 -6.15 -6.76
C GLY A 488 1.22 -6.89 -7.52
N ILE A 489 2.48 -6.67 -7.15
CA ILE A 489 3.63 -7.31 -7.80
C ILE A 489 4.53 -8.09 -6.83
N GLN A 490 5.21 -9.10 -7.38
CA GLN A 490 6.30 -9.82 -6.73
C GLN A 490 7.63 -9.16 -7.09
N LEU A 491 8.18 -8.36 -6.16
CA LEU A 491 9.52 -7.78 -6.32
C LEU A 491 10.65 -8.82 -6.30
N ILE A 492 10.38 -10.03 -5.81
CA ILE A 492 11.40 -11.07 -5.59
C ILE A 492 11.01 -12.32 -6.37
N ASP A 493 12.01 -12.97 -6.96
CA ASP A 493 11.83 -14.21 -7.71
C ASP A 493 11.58 -15.39 -6.76
N ALA A 494 10.32 -15.82 -6.66
CA ALA A 494 9.91 -16.93 -5.81
C ALA A 494 10.57 -18.28 -6.18
N THR A 495 11.14 -18.41 -7.39
CA THR A 495 11.89 -19.61 -7.81
C THR A 495 13.29 -19.66 -7.21
N LYS A 496 13.90 -18.50 -6.95
CA LYS A 496 15.27 -18.35 -6.41
C LYS A 496 15.29 -18.03 -4.92
N ILE A 497 14.24 -17.37 -4.41
CA ILE A 497 14.22 -16.78 -3.07
C ILE A 497 12.87 -17.02 -2.40
N ARG A 498 12.90 -17.61 -1.20
CA ARG A 498 11.71 -17.84 -0.37
C ARG A 498 11.66 -16.85 0.79
N ALA A 499 10.60 -16.06 0.86
CA ALA A 499 10.33 -15.22 2.03
C ALA A 499 9.75 -16.08 3.16
N VAL A 500 10.47 -16.20 4.29
CA VAL A 500 10.18 -17.22 5.33
C VAL A 500 10.27 -16.65 6.75
N THR A 501 9.43 -17.17 7.66
CA THR A 501 9.41 -16.78 9.09
C THR A 501 10.48 -17.48 9.93
N SER A 502 11.25 -18.41 9.34
CA SER A 502 12.29 -19.19 9.99
C SER A 502 13.47 -19.45 9.05
N LEU A 503 14.66 -19.76 9.60
CA LEU A 503 15.86 -20.07 8.82
C LEU A 503 15.84 -21.51 8.28
N SER A 504 14.93 -21.77 7.35
CA SER A 504 14.78 -23.04 6.66
C SER A 504 14.19 -22.79 5.27
N ALA A 505 14.71 -23.48 4.25
CA ALA A 505 14.09 -23.48 2.92
C ALA A 505 12.63 -23.95 3.02
N ASP A 506 12.38 -25.04 3.75
CA ASP A 506 11.02 -25.57 4.02
C ASP A 506 10.25 -24.81 5.11
N GLY A 507 10.72 -23.62 5.51
CA GLY A 507 10.07 -22.80 6.52
C GLY A 507 8.70 -22.31 6.08
N GLU A 508 7.84 -22.00 7.06
CA GLU A 508 6.58 -21.29 6.80
C GLU A 508 6.83 -19.99 6.04
N LEU A 509 6.11 -19.81 4.93
CA LEU A 509 6.23 -18.62 4.10
C LEU A 509 5.70 -17.39 4.84
N MET A 510 6.32 -16.23 4.59
CA MET A 510 5.75 -14.95 5.00
C MET A 510 4.48 -14.66 4.19
N ALA A 511 3.33 -15.04 4.74
CA ALA A 511 2.05 -14.51 4.29
C ALA A 511 2.01 -12.98 4.49
N SER A 512 1.20 -12.27 3.70
CA SER A 512 0.94 -10.84 3.92
C SER A 512 0.22 -10.63 5.26
N MET A 513 0.99 -10.38 6.32
CA MET A 513 0.44 -10.17 7.65
C MET A 513 -0.53 -8.97 7.62
N ASP A 514 -1.77 -9.24 8.02
CA ASP A 514 -2.86 -8.26 8.06
C ASP A 514 -3.12 -7.51 6.74
N LEU A 515 -2.76 -8.12 5.60
CA LEU A 515 -2.96 -7.62 4.23
C LEU A 515 -2.14 -6.36 3.82
N LEU A 516 -1.21 -5.88 4.64
CA LEU A 516 -0.48 -4.63 4.32
C LEU A 516 0.54 -4.78 3.20
N HIS A 517 1.52 -5.68 3.34
CA HIS A 517 2.66 -5.76 2.43
C HIS A 517 2.94 -7.19 1.98
N VAL A 518 3.32 -7.35 0.71
CA VAL A 518 4.14 -8.47 0.25
C VAL A 518 5.53 -8.34 0.91
N PRO A 519 6.29 -9.42 1.17
CA PRO A 519 7.65 -9.31 1.69
C PRO A 519 8.52 -8.39 0.82
N THR A 520 8.98 -7.30 1.42
CA THR A 520 9.67 -6.18 0.75
C THR A 520 11.13 -6.08 1.23
N PRO A 521 12.09 -5.74 0.36
CA PRO A 521 13.51 -5.63 0.72
C PRO A 521 13.79 -4.72 1.92
N TRP A 522 13.12 -3.58 2.00
CA TRP A 522 13.35 -2.58 3.04
C TRP A 522 12.79 -2.95 4.42
N HIS A 523 12.06 -4.07 4.54
CA HIS A 523 11.58 -4.61 5.81
C HIS A 523 12.23 -5.96 6.18
N ASN A 524 13.22 -6.42 5.43
CA ASN A 524 13.84 -7.73 5.56
C ASN A 524 15.36 -7.65 5.25
N CYS A 525 16.01 -8.81 5.22
CA CYS A 525 17.35 -9.04 4.71
C CYS A 525 17.37 -10.34 3.91
N VAL A 526 18.39 -10.50 3.05
CA VAL A 526 18.68 -11.77 2.38
C VAL A 526 19.61 -12.61 3.27
N VAL A 527 19.34 -13.91 3.28
CA VAL A 527 20.13 -14.93 3.97
C VAL A 527 20.39 -16.08 3.00
N GLU A 528 21.65 -16.34 2.71
CA GLU A 528 22.09 -17.49 1.91
C GLU A 528 22.48 -18.62 2.88
N LEU A 529 22.00 -19.84 2.62
CA LEU A 529 22.32 -21.02 3.43
C LEU A 529 23.29 -21.92 2.67
N GLN A 530 24.44 -22.26 3.27
CA GLN A 530 25.41 -23.15 2.63
C GLN A 530 24.76 -24.49 2.26
N GLY A 531 24.88 -24.89 0.99
CA GLY A 531 24.26 -26.10 0.45
C GLY A 531 22.78 -25.97 0.06
N SER A 532 22.23 -24.74 0.04
CA SER A 532 20.89 -24.44 -0.48
C SER A 532 20.99 -23.66 -1.79
N GLU A 533 20.33 -24.13 -2.84
CA GLU A 533 20.15 -23.38 -4.10
C GLU A 533 19.16 -22.22 -3.95
N ILE A 534 18.30 -22.26 -2.92
CA ILE A 534 17.30 -21.24 -2.61
C ILE A 534 17.84 -20.30 -1.53
N MET A 535 17.81 -19.00 -1.81
CA MET A 535 18.07 -17.95 -0.83
C MET A 535 16.81 -17.70 0.03
N LEU A 536 16.98 -17.15 1.24
CA LEU A 536 15.87 -16.79 2.11
C LEU A 536 15.75 -15.27 2.25
N MET A 537 14.53 -14.75 2.20
CA MET A 537 14.24 -13.38 2.65
C MET A 537 13.59 -13.43 4.03
N THR A 538 14.19 -12.79 5.03
CA THR A 538 13.68 -12.85 6.41
C THR A 538 14.10 -11.67 7.28
N LYS A 539 13.69 -11.63 8.56
CA LYS A 539 14.09 -10.58 9.51
C LYS A 539 15.53 -10.81 10.00
N ALA A 540 16.36 -9.76 9.97
CA ALA A 540 17.76 -9.82 10.41
C ALA A 540 17.95 -10.39 11.83
N LYS A 541 16.99 -10.16 12.73
CA LYS A 541 16.94 -10.74 14.08
C LYS A 541 17.04 -12.26 14.10
N LEU A 542 16.45 -12.95 13.12
CA LEU A 542 16.48 -14.42 13.06
C LEU A 542 17.90 -14.92 12.78
N ALA A 543 18.59 -14.34 11.79
CA ALA A 543 19.99 -14.61 11.50
C ALA A 543 20.90 -14.30 12.71
N ARG A 544 20.80 -13.08 13.27
CA ARG A 544 21.58 -12.66 14.45
C ARG A 544 21.33 -13.57 15.66
N THR A 545 20.07 -13.96 15.91
CA THR A 545 19.72 -14.86 17.03
C THR A 545 20.28 -16.28 16.82
N ALA A 546 20.28 -16.78 15.59
CA ALA A 546 20.80 -18.11 15.26
C ALA A 546 22.32 -18.20 15.38
N LEU A 547 23.03 -17.14 14.98
CA LEU A 547 24.47 -16.97 15.23
C LEU A 547 24.77 -16.89 16.72
N ASN A 548 24.07 -16.02 17.47
CA ASN A 548 24.28 -15.85 18.91
C ASN A 548 23.98 -17.13 19.73
N LYS A 549 23.04 -17.97 19.28
CA LYS A 549 22.75 -19.29 19.88
C LYS A 549 23.71 -20.39 19.44
N GLY A 550 24.62 -20.12 18.50
CA GLY A 550 25.53 -21.11 17.93
C GLY A 550 24.83 -22.24 17.14
N SER A 551 23.56 -22.06 16.75
CA SER A 551 22.84 -23.04 15.92
C SER A 551 23.25 -22.96 14.45
N PHE A 552 23.80 -21.82 14.03
CA PHE A 552 24.44 -21.59 12.74
C PHE A 552 25.81 -20.93 12.96
N THR A 553 26.70 -21.04 11.96
CA THR A 553 27.93 -20.25 11.82
C THR A 553 27.84 -19.37 10.58
N GLY A 554 28.75 -18.40 10.44
CA GLY A 554 28.75 -17.44 9.35
C GLY A 554 28.69 -16.01 9.89
N SER A 555 28.35 -15.05 9.03
CA SER A 555 28.37 -13.62 9.36
C SER A 555 27.43 -12.80 8.48
N LEU A 556 27.30 -11.51 8.79
CA LEU A 556 26.88 -10.53 7.80
C LEU A 556 28.10 -10.27 6.91
N THR A 557 27.96 -10.54 5.61
CA THR A 557 29.00 -10.38 4.59
C THR A 557 28.50 -9.44 3.49
N LYS A 558 29.26 -9.28 2.41
CA LYS A 558 28.92 -8.48 1.24
C LYS A 558 29.14 -9.27 -0.05
N THR A 559 28.33 -8.98 -1.07
CA THR A 559 28.60 -9.40 -2.46
C THR A 559 29.85 -8.71 -3.00
N GLU A 560 30.32 -9.14 -4.19
CA GLU A 560 31.35 -8.44 -4.96
C GLU A 560 30.97 -6.96 -5.24
N SER A 561 29.69 -6.71 -5.54
CA SER A 561 29.06 -5.38 -5.65
C SER A 561 28.88 -4.65 -4.30
N GLY A 562 29.41 -5.19 -3.20
CA GLY A 562 29.42 -4.58 -1.88
C GLY A 562 28.08 -4.64 -1.10
N ARG A 563 27.09 -5.39 -1.57
CA ARG A 563 25.72 -5.42 -1.03
C ARG A 563 25.61 -6.40 0.13
N ALA A 564 25.07 -5.94 1.26
CA ALA A 564 25.07 -6.72 2.49
C ALA A 564 24.05 -7.89 2.45
N TYR A 565 24.45 -9.04 2.96
CA TYR A 565 23.56 -10.19 3.21
C TYR A 565 24.15 -11.09 4.31
N PHE A 566 23.36 -12.01 4.86
CA PHE A 566 23.88 -13.02 5.77
C PHE A 566 24.25 -14.29 5.02
N GLU A 567 25.49 -14.75 5.17
CA GLU A 567 25.90 -16.09 4.74
C GLU A 567 25.92 -16.98 5.98
N LEU A 568 25.12 -18.06 6.00
CA LEU A 568 24.98 -18.94 7.16
C LEU A 568 25.18 -20.42 6.82
N THR A 569 25.91 -21.12 7.67
CA THR A 569 26.05 -22.59 7.66
C THR A 569 25.33 -23.19 8.86
N LYS A 570 24.45 -24.16 8.63
CA LYS A 570 23.73 -24.86 9.71
C LYS A 570 24.69 -25.81 10.43
N ARG A 571 24.87 -25.66 11.74
CA ARG A 571 25.69 -26.64 12.49
C ARG A 571 24.95 -27.98 12.57
N PRO A 572 25.62 -29.12 12.33
CA PRO A 572 25.04 -30.42 12.63
C PRO A 572 24.76 -30.48 14.14
N LYS A 573 23.58 -30.97 14.52
CA LYS A 573 23.29 -31.26 15.93
C LYS A 573 24.32 -32.28 16.39
N ARG A 574 25.16 -31.93 17.38
CA ARG A 574 25.99 -32.93 18.06
C ARG A 574 25.06 -34.04 18.57
N PRO A 575 25.34 -35.33 18.29
CA PRO A 575 24.59 -36.41 18.92
C PRO A 575 24.73 -36.26 20.43
N ILE A 576 23.60 -36.29 21.15
CA ILE A 576 23.61 -36.27 22.61
C ILE A 576 24.12 -37.63 23.06
N VAL A 577 25.42 -37.72 23.33
CA VAL A 577 26.00 -38.84 24.06
C VAL A 577 25.48 -38.73 25.48
N VAL A 578 24.41 -39.47 25.79
CA VAL A 578 23.92 -39.62 27.16
C VAL A 578 24.92 -40.48 27.91
N ALA A 579 25.92 -39.84 28.52
CA ALA A 579 26.79 -40.50 29.47
C ALA A 579 25.95 -40.87 30.71
N MET A 580 25.52 -42.13 30.79
CA MET A 580 24.94 -42.66 32.02
C MET A 580 26.02 -42.75 33.10
N SER A 581 26.06 -41.73 33.95
CA SER A 581 26.85 -41.74 35.18
C SER A 581 26.15 -42.62 36.21
N GLU A 582 26.48 -43.92 36.26
CA GLU A 582 26.13 -44.75 37.40
C GLU A 582 26.79 -44.20 38.67
N LYS A 583 25.96 -43.69 39.60
CA LYS A 583 26.34 -43.43 40.98
C LYS A 583 25.54 -44.34 41.89
N ILE A 584 26.11 -45.51 42.18
CA ILE A 584 25.64 -46.37 43.27
C ILE A 584 26.41 -45.95 44.54
N GLY A 585 25.68 -45.45 45.54
CA GLY A 585 26.17 -45.18 46.89
C GLY A 585 25.38 -46.01 47.90
N PRO A 586 26.02 -46.71 48.86
CA PRO A 586 25.33 -47.69 49.69
C PRO A 586 24.82 -47.09 51.02
N LEU A 587 23.55 -47.32 51.37
CA LEU A 587 23.05 -47.09 52.74
C LEU A 587 22.10 -48.21 53.19
N PHE A 588 22.50 -48.87 54.29
CA PHE A 588 21.70 -49.60 55.30
C PHE A 588 20.78 -50.76 54.89
N ASN A 589 21.07 -51.95 55.45
CA ASN A 589 20.30 -52.44 56.61
C ASN A 589 21.02 -53.56 57.38
N LYS A 590 20.85 -53.58 58.72
CA LYS A 590 21.36 -54.63 59.62
C LYS A 590 20.20 -55.53 60.08
N VAL A 591 20.24 -56.78 59.63
CA VAL A 591 19.89 -58.04 60.31
C VAL A 591 18.88 -58.01 61.47
N SER A 592 17.77 -58.73 61.30
CA SER A 592 17.24 -59.66 62.32
C SER A 592 16.38 -60.79 61.74
N THR A 593 17.02 -61.96 61.64
CA THR A 593 16.51 -63.31 61.98
C THR A 593 15.48 -64.06 61.08
N PRO A 594 15.49 -65.42 61.08
CA PRO A 594 15.02 -66.23 59.94
C PRO A 594 13.82 -67.15 60.25
N ILE A 595 13.27 -67.82 59.21
CA ILE A 595 12.94 -69.27 59.21
C ILE A 595 12.43 -69.74 57.82
N ARG A 596 12.90 -70.95 57.42
CA ARG A 596 12.37 -71.94 56.44
C ARG A 596 10.99 -71.65 55.79
N SER A 597 10.76 -71.95 54.50
CA SER A 597 11.16 -73.18 53.79
C SER A 597 11.07 -73.08 52.25
N SER A 598 11.85 -73.91 51.58
CA SER A 598 11.79 -74.26 50.13
C SER A 598 11.12 -75.65 49.98
N PRO A 599 11.08 -76.34 48.81
CA PRO A 599 11.52 -75.98 47.43
C PRO A 599 10.48 -76.34 46.33
N GLN A 600 10.67 -75.96 45.05
CA GLN A 600 11.13 -76.80 43.89
C GLN A 600 10.49 -76.17 42.60
N LEU A 601 10.93 -76.28 41.33
CA LEU A 601 12.00 -77.04 40.66
C LEU A 601 12.39 -76.43 39.27
N ILE A 602 13.70 -76.45 38.94
CA ILE A 602 14.35 -76.82 37.62
C ILE A 602 14.18 -76.03 36.28
N ARG A 603 15.36 -75.56 35.77
CA ARG A 603 15.98 -75.52 34.40
C ARG A 603 15.34 -74.70 33.24
N ARG A 604 16.09 -73.85 32.48
CA ARG A 604 17.18 -74.08 31.46
C ARG A 604 16.66 -74.77 30.18
N ALA A 605 17.05 -74.46 28.92
CA ALA A 605 18.24 -73.80 28.31
C ALA A 605 17.89 -73.30 26.87
N THR A 606 18.23 -72.09 26.38
CA THR A 606 19.43 -71.58 25.65
C THR A 606 19.69 -71.99 24.16
N ILE A 607 20.05 -70.98 23.34
CA ILE A 607 20.91 -70.97 22.09
C ILE A 607 20.30 -71.35 20.72
N SER A 608 20.35 -70.45 19.71
CA SER A 608 21.31 -70.49 18.55
C SER A 608 21.10 -69.37 17.49
N MET A 609 22.09 -69.18 16.60
CA MET A 609 22.17 -68.19 15.50
C MET A 609 22.12 -68.86 14.11
N SER A 610 21.87 -68.10 13.02
CA SER A 610 22.68 -68.06 11.76
C SER A 610 21.99 -67.31 10.60
N GLU A 611 22.74 -67.07 9.51
CA GLU A 611 22.47 -66.16 8.36
C GLU A 611 21.80 -66.84 7.14
N ALA A 612 21.33 -66.06 6.14
CA ALA A 612 21.76 -66.17 4.73
C ALA A 612 20.98 -65.25 3.73
N MET A 613 21.62 -64.95 2.58
CA MET A 613 21.16 -64.11 1.46
C MET A 613 20.18 -64.80 0.47
N LYS A 614 19.33 -64.05 -0.26
CA LYS A 614 19.44 -63.80 -1.75
C LYS A 614 18.20 -63.19 -2.46
N THR A 615 18.47 -62.14 -3.25
CA THR A 615 17.94 -61.73 -4.59
C THR A 615 16.56 -62.19 -5.11
N SER A 616 15.70 -61.23 -5.54
CA SER A 616 15.16 -61.12 -6.94
C SER A 616 14.25 -59.88 -7.13
N SER A 617 14.10 -59.42 -8.38
CA SER A 617 13.43 -58.16 -8.76
C SER A 617 11.89 -58.24 -8.92
N PRO A 618 11.14 -57.13 -8.78
CA PRO A 618 9.69 -57.09 -9.06
C PRO A 618 9.31 -56.38 -10.37
N ARG A 619 8.22 -56.82 -11.01
CA ARG A 619 7.35 -55.97 -11.87
C ARG A 619 5.87 -56.28 -11.64
N LEU A 620 5.14 -55.22 -11.27
CA LEU A 620 3.73 -54.84 -11.50
C LEU A 620 2.71 -55.91 -11.94
N PRO A 621 1.47 -55.82 -11.44
CA PRO A 621 0.46 -55.07 -12.23
C PRO A 621 -0.19 -53.89 -11.49
N ARG A 622 -0.86 -53.04 -12.28
CA ARG A 622 -1.84 -52.02 -11.86
C ARG A 622 -3.09 -52.72 -11.29
N ASP A 623 -3.82 -52.11 -10.34
CA ASP A 623 -5.06 -51.41 -10.70
C ASP A 623 -5.67 -50.51 -9.58
N GLN A 624 -6.57 -49.63 -10.04
CA GLN A 624 -7.56 -48.77 -9.39
C GLN A 624 -7.92 -48.92 -7.89
N GLY A 625 -7.86 -47.78 -7.19
CA GLY A 625 -9.08 -47.13 -6.66
C GLY A 625 -9.61 -47.50 -5.26
N ARG A 626 -9.54 -46.54 -4.31
CA ARG A 626 -10.57 -46.21 -3.30
C ARG A 626 -10.17 -44.93 -2.55
N LYS A 627 -11.00 -43.88 -2.56
CA LYS A 627 -11.90 -43.51 -1.44
C LYS A 627 -11.24 -43.64 -0.05
N GLY A 628 -10.77 -42.51 0.49
CA GLY A 628 -10.26 -42.44 1.86
C GLY A 628 -11.37 -42.36 2.91
N PRO A 629 -11.08 -42.71 4.18
CA PRO A 629 -11.97 -42.49 5.31
C PRO A 629 -11.65 -41.19 6.06
N ALA A 630 -12.67 -40.59 6.67
CA ALA A 630 -12.50 -39.55 7.68
C ALA A 630 -12.06 -40.16 9.04
N THR A 631 -11.42 -39.38 9.91
CA THR A 631 -11.73 -39.39 11.37
C THR A 631 -11.00 -38.30 12.19
N ALA A 632 -11.66 -37.95 13.31
CA ALA A 632 -11.09 -37.53 14.61
C ALA A 632 -10.23 -36.24 14.75
N THR A 633 -10.89 -35.18 15.22
CA THR A 633 -10.27 -34.09 15.98
C THR A 633 -10.14 -34.44 17.48
N PRO A 634 -8.96 -34.28 18.13
CA PRO A 634 -8.84 -34.31 19.59
C PRO A 634 -9.11 -32.93 20.21
N ARG A 635 -9.85 -32.89 21.33
CA ARG A 635 -9.96 -31.70 22.19
C ARG A 635 -8.69 -31.56 23.03
N VAL A 636 -8.14 -30.34 23.16
CA VAL A 636 -7.09 -30.02 24.13
C VAL A 636 -7.66 -29.09 25.21
N GLY A 637 -7.48 -29.49 26.48
CA GLY A 637 -8.02 -28.77 27.64
C GLY A 637 -7.27 -27.48 27.96
N ARG A 638 -8.01 -26.44 28.36
CA ARG A 638 -7.42 -25.22 28.94
C ARG A 638 -6.93 -25.51 30.36
N ARG A 639 -5.63 -25.31 30.64
CA ARG A 639 -5.17 -25.01 32.01
C ARG A 639 -5.05 -23.49 32.17
N MET A 640 -5.73 -22.96 33.18
CA MET A 640 -5.47 -21.61 33.67
C MET A 640 -4.15 -21.61 34.43
N PHE A 641 -3.35 -20.55 34.26
CA PHE A 641 -2.36 -20.14 35.26
C PHE A 641 -2.65 -18.69 35.63
N THR A 642 -3.10 -18.51 36.87
CA THR A 642 -3.11 -17.23 37.57
C THR A 642 -1.69 -16.92 38.05
N PHE A 643 -1.33 -15.64 38.07
CA PHE A 643 -0.14 -15.17 38.80
C PHE A 643 -0.58 -14.10 39.80
N SER A 644 -0.17 -14.30 41.06
CA SER A 644 -0.42 -13.38 42.17
C SER A 644 0.64 -12.29 42.20
N GLU A 645 0.25 -11.08 42.59
CA GLU A 645 1.17 -10.06 43.07
C GLU A 645 1.79 -10.49 44.41
N LYS A 646 3.03 -10.07 44.66
CA LYS A 646 3.50 -9.60 45.97
C LYS A 646 4.77 -8.76 45.81
N THR A 647 5.00 -7.90 46.79
CA THR A 647 5.88 -6.73 46.73
C THR A 647 6.94 -6.80 47.84
N VAL A 648 8.00 -5.97 47.72
CA VAL A 648 8.69 -5.21 48.80
C VAL A 648 10.23 -5.39 48.86
N ALA A 649 10.91 -4.22 48.77
CA ALA A 649 12.23 -3.84 49.30
C ALA A 649 13.51 -4.57 48.83
N ALA A 650 14.72 -4.04 49.09
CA ALA A 650 15.28 -2.68 49.05
C ALA A 650 16.77 -2.77 49.42
N SER A 651 17.67 -2.05 48.74
CA SER A 651 18.97 -1.66 49.31
C SER A 651 19.63 -0.56 48.47
N ASN A 652 20.15 0.47 49.15
CA ASN A 652 21.05 1.48 48.60
C ASN A 652 22.50 1.09 48.95
N GLN A 653 23.47 1.48 48.13
CA GLN A 653 24.74 2.02 48.64
C GLN A 653 25.44 2.89 47.58
N GLN A 654 26.09 3.96 48.05
CA GLN A 654 26.86 4.94 47.27
C GLN A 654 28.36 4.77 47.55
N ALA A 655 29.20 4.99 46.53
CA ALA A 655 30.54 5.61 46.62
C ALA A 655 30.99 5.87 45.16
N GLN A 656 31.08 7.11 44.67
CA GLN A 656 32.07 8.19 44.89
C GLN A 656 33.25 8.18 43.90
N GLN A 657 33.74 9.39 43.60
CA GLN A 657 34.59 9.74 42.46
C GLN A 657 36.08 9.65 42.80
N THR A 658 36.95 9.56 41.79
CA THR A 658 38.23 10.33 41.70
C THR A 658 38.94 10.16 40.35
N ALA A 659 39.70 11.18 39.96
CA ALA A 659 40.65 11.27 38.84
C ALA A 659 41.53 12.54 39.05
N PRO A 660 42.60 12.84 38.30
CA PRO A 660 43.57 12.01 37.53
C PRO A 660 45.01 12.22 38.12
N PRO A 661 46.14 12.08 37.37
CA PRO A 661 46.64 13.17 36.51
C PRO A 661 47.43 12.77 35.22
N ASN A 662 47.92 13.78 34.48
CA ASN A 662 48.58 13.74 33.16
C ASN A 662 50.12 13.54 33.15
N THR A 663 50.68 13.13 32.00
CA THR A 663 51.90 13.65 31.30
C THR A 663 52.08 12.82 30.00
N ALA A 664 52.30 13.26 28.75
CA ALA A 664 52.95 14.41 28.08
C ALA A 664 54.34 14.11 27.48
N ALA A 665 54.45 13.90 26.15
CA ALA A 665 55.60 14.26 25.27
C ALA A 665 55.37 13.87 23.78
N GLY A 666 55.81 14.72 22.84
CA GLY A 666 56.07 14.39 21.41
C GLY A 666 57.58 14.23 21.14
N PRO A 667 58.12 14.25 19.87
CA PRO A 667 57.88 15.35 18.92
C PRO A 667 57.98 15.10 17.36
N LYS A 668 57.32 15.99 16.60
CA LYS A 668 57.71 16.71 15.33
C LYS A 668 58.40 16.04 14.11
N SER A 669 57.77 16.19 12.92
CA SER A 669 58.20 16.97 11.70
C SER A 669 57.41 16.51 10.45
N GLY A 670 57.16 17.28 9.36
CA GLY A 670 57.28 18.72 9.06
C GLY A 670 56.96 19.07 7.58
N GLY A 671 56.25 20.19 7.31
CA GLY A 671 56.06 20.83 5.98
C GLY A 671 54.81 20.41 5.15
N GLY A 672 54.08 21.29 4.42
CA GLY A 672 53.92 22.75 4.52
C GLY A 672 53.93 23.55 3.20
N VAL A 673 52.77 24.00 2.68
CA VAL A 673 52.61 25.17 1.77
C VAL A 673 51.28 25.90 2.05
N LYS A 674 51.25 27.24 1.94
CA LYS A 674 50.07 28.12 2.14
C LYS A 674 49.70 28.87 0.85
N LYS A 675 48.43 29.27 0.70
CA LYS A 675 48.03 30.56 0.09
C LYS A 675 46.87 31.19 0.88
N ARG A 676 46.71 32.52 0.75
CA ARG A 676 45.99 33.41 1.68
C ARG A 676 45.40 34.58 0.88
N PHE A 677 44.19 35.05 1.20
CA PHE A 677 43.66 36.36 0.81
C PHE A 677 42.74 36.93 1.90
N THR A 678 42.42 38.24 1.83
CA THR A 678 42.17 39.13 2.98
C THR A 678 40.84 39.90 2.96
N PHE A 679 40.49 40.51 4.10
CA PHE A 679 39.24 41.22 4.45
C PHE A 679 39.20 42.72 4.12
N PHE A 680 37.96 43.26 4.04
CA PHE A 680 37.49 44.66 4.27
C PHE A 680 35.98 44.59 4.70
N GLY A 681 35.30 45.63 5.24
CA GLY A 681 35.78 46.98 5.60
C GLY A 681 34.80 48.00 6.25
N SER A 682 33.66 47.63 6.87
CA SER A 682 32.74 48.54 7.63
C SER A 682 31.93 49.56 6.76
N PRO A 683 30.96 50.40 7.26
CA PRO A 683 30.53 50.68 8.66
C PRO A 683 28.98 50.75 8.94
N PRO A 684 28.54 51.01 10.20
CA PRO A 684 27.14 51.29 10.59
C PRO A 684 26.87 52.74 11.07
N PRO A 685 25.60 53.21 11.10
CA PRO A 685 25.16 54.41 11.84
C PRO A 685 23.89 54.17 12.71
N PRO A 686 23.32 55.15 13.46
CA PRO A 686 23.85 55.61 14.75
C PRO A 686 22.79 55.65 15.89
N LEU A 687 23.21 56.10 17.09
CA LEU A 687 22.42 56.23 18.32
C LEU A 687 22.10 57.69 18.69
N ALA A 688 20.93 57.94 19.30
CA ALA A 688 20.50 59.15 20.04
C ALA A 688 19.24 58.79 20.87
N THR A 689 18.91 59.31 22.06
CA THR A 689 19.56 60.21 23.05
C THR A 689 18.87 60.00 24.43
N GLU A 690 19.47 60.47 25.54
CA GLU A 690 19.03 60.22 26.93
C GLU A 690 17.90 61.12 27.49
N ASN A 691 17.50 60.81 28.75
CA ASN A 691 16.65 61.51 29.76
C ASN A 691 15.23 60.94 29.95
N SER A 692 14.69 60.75 31.18
CA SER A 692 15.16 61.12 32.53
C SER A 692 14.57 60.24 33.67
N ASN A 693 15.15 60.39 34.88
CA ASN A 693 14.83 59.79 36.19
C ASN A 693 13.37 59.38 36.53
N GLY A 694 13.23 58.26 37.25
CA GLY A 694 12.05 57.90 38.05
C GLY A 694 12.34 56.70 38.98
N ALA A 695 12.14 56.86 40.30
CA ALA A 695 12.59 55.88 41.30
C ALA A 695 11.54 54.80 41.65
N ALA A 696 12.06 53.61 42.00
CA ALA A 696 11.52 52.54 42.87
C ALA A 696 9.99 52.32 43.02
N VAL A 697 9.57 51.06 42.84
CA VAL A 697 9.03 50.17 43.90
C VAL A 697 8.89 48.75 43.31
N VAL A 698 9.39 47.72 44.01
CA VAL A 698 9.18 46.31 43.64
C VAL A 698 8.15 45.69 44.58
N THR A 699 6.97 45.38 44.04
CA THR A 699 5.91 44.67 44.79
C THR A 699 5.83 43.22 44.32
N ILE A 700 6.20 42.29 45.19
CA ILE A 700 6.04 40.85 44.98
C ILE A 700 4.62 40.46 45.38
N VAL A 701 3.82 39.93 44.44
CA VAL A 701 2.48 39.36 44.72
C VAL A 701 2.48 37.87 44.38
N PRO A 702 2.19 36.96 45.31
CA PRO A 702 2.09 35.53 45.05
C PRO A 702 0.71 35.16 44.50
N VAL A 703 0.65 34.44 43.36
CA VAL A 703 -0.60 33.88 42.83
C VAL A 703 -0.74 32.41 43.21
N ILE A 704 -1.81 32.11 43.94
CA ILE A 704 -2.13 30.81 44.54
C ILE A 704 -2.78 29.87 43.50
N LYS A 705 -2.40 28.58 43.53
CA LYS A 705 -3.06 27.54 42.71
C LYS A 705 -4.41 27.12 43.30
N PRO A 706 -5.49 27.00 42.50
CA PRO A 706 -6.73 26.37 42.94
C PRO A 706 -6.59 24.82 42.98
N PRO A 707 -7.35 24.13 43.86
CA PRO A 707 -7.25 22.67 44.05
C PRO A 707 -8.07 21.86 43.02
N ALA A 708 -7.71 20.58 42.86
CA ALA A 708 -8.40 19.65 41.97
C ALA A 708 -9.70 19.09 42.59
N PRO A 709 -10.80 18.91 41.81
CA PRO A 709 -12.03 18.32 42.32
C PRO A 709 -11.98 16.78 42.41
N LEU A 710 -12.66 16.25 43.43
CA LEU A 710 -12.72 14.84 43.79
C LEU A 710 -13.63 14.00 42.87
N LYS A 711 -13.35 12.68 42.82
CA LYS A 711 -14.21 11.68 42.20
C LYS A 711 -15.61 11.68 42.84
N ARG A 712 -16.67 11.66 42.04
CA ARG A 712 -18.00 11.18 42.45
C ARG A 712 -18.42 9.99 41.60
N VAL A 713 -18.91 8.94 42.26
CA VAL A 713 -19.64 7.83 41.66
C VAL A 713 -21.11 8.04 41.97
N ARG A 714 -21.99 8.01 40.95
CA ARG A 714 -23.35 7.46 41.09
C ARG A 714 -24.03 7.20 39.74
N THR A 715 -24.41 5.94 39.60
CA THR A 715 -25.58 5.38 38.91
C THR A 715 -26.75 6.32 38.53
N GLY A 716 -27.43 5.99 37.42
CA GLY A 716 -28.90 5.97 37.41
C GLY A 716 -29.64 6.79 36.33
N LEU A 717 -30.46 6.07 35.56
CA LEU A 717 -31.57 6.49 34.67
C LEU A 717 -32.17 7.90 34.83
N GLY A 718 -32.58 8.53 33.70
CA GLY A 718 -33.54 9.66 33.75
C GLY A 718 -33.84 10.36 32.42
N LYS A 719 -34.96 10.00 31.80
CA LYS A 719 -35.63 10.54 30.59
C LYS A 719 -35.78 12.09 30.41
N LEU A 720 -35.97 12.44 29.12
CA LEU A 720 -36.92 13.42 28.51
C LEU A 720 -36.52 14.90 28.26
N TRP A 721 -36.75 15.30 26.99
CA TRP A 721 -37.04 16.65 26.42
C TRP A 721 -36.07 17.82 26.73
N GLY A 722 -35.97 18.87 25.90
CA GLY A 722 -36.65 19.21 24.64
C GLY A 722 -35.86 20.30 23.88
N ALA A 723 -36.36 20.72 22.72
CA ALA A 723 -35.66 21.66 21.83
C ALA A 723 -35.65 23.12 22.34
N THR A 724 -34.62 23.88 21.95
CA THR A 724 -34.77 25.10 21.12
C THR A 724 -33.42 25.61 20.58
N SER A 725 -33.40 25.99 19.30
CA SER A 725 -32.42 26.94 18.73
C SER A 725 -32.82 28.37 19.12
N PRO A 726 -31.93 29.38 18.95
CA PRO A 726 -32.17 30.24 17.77
C PRO A 726 -30.90 30.83 17.10
N THR A 727 -31.12 31.30 15.87
CA THR A 727 -30.34 32.26 15.04
C THR A 727 -28.86 31.98 14.82
#